data_AF-A0A4E0RVR8-F1
#
_entry.id   AF-A0A4E0RVR8-F1
#
_cell.length_a   1.000
_cell.length_b   1.000
_cell.length_c   1.000
_cell.angle_alpha   90.00
_cell.angle_beta   90.00
_cell.angle_gamma   90.00
#
_symmetry.space_group_name_H-M   'P 1'
#
loop_
_entity.id
_entity.type
_entity.pdbx_description
1 polymer ?
#
loop_
_entity_poly.entity_id
_entity_poly.type
_entity_poly.pdbx_seq_one_letter_code
_entity_poly.pdbx_strand_id
1 'polypeptide(L)'
;MTAVTQYQMHESDLGKDANVLIMELNKGLQSPNLGEQCKAIAQFPNLLEKYPFPMVVNSIFLKITQIFCDGSNYLRLCVLRACTECRAQLEKLTICDDIVRKLMPFTSSNDPAARALTLRLFGTLSRITSEHIGVHHAILKQINSHYEVESDAAIWSSHQLASVSSAFAISLCPILCKLLNEMSSDWDVKLKLLRLGKHMHHEVQIVDQMRSCLVTMLTTYSNIEFVVSILDTLTLLTTRAPIHTTEQLDLLLRYLAEDKRPLIRQCSLRNLSILAKHVPHQWDRTHLEKLCELYNSKNQSLTELEDIVHVLCCLTDTEHAVDLLRACSQDQDRGLVPCIRSTLLRFPTSRLTILIVQLTCKLLILFANSEITEREDSLCGMKLSEFVTLVVTHFLVNETDTDCPGPWYISSKDLSEDELKLTYSLLVRLFSCHRDYATCLHEMNLWHLITPDGGPRVGLLCQFLTTLLIHLPELTTHPSIDQKNLVTVETLLERLNATKPNVKQMDNNTILAMCGLIFQLSADRFLTAKECHSLLSTIVSRIEHSDTPDQSNLRVPSTVRLSPWLAYQVARQSSRYGQHMLAANIYESLSPQSLSERSSYWIQGLIEFSKTEATVISVARRLYSSFSLVGSDDEDTQDMNRRPAQCTWVLQLIDALRCACDSALTARTTLICVGGPDTRWFQAEYVGVRADLFSALAELCSSAYHHSRFGRWPGLENVATVEQVLHAPFWLSDQLDSWDALAKRVDAFRAQCLDADKTTREHLSAIACLIAFVIRILQSLIGRFQNFDQNPAAHNYAISVSTPHQTASLSSNSDPFAAILPSLENTVRTPLDFKPVAFANFDWIPRLV
;
A
#
# COMPACT_ATOMS: atom_id res chain seq x y z
N MET A 1 -0.46 26.91 31.77
CA MET A 1 -0.51 28.33 31.37
C MET A 1 0.92 28.85 31.23
N THR A 2 1.44 28.81 30.00
CA THR A 2 2.56 29.62 29.50
C THR A 2 2.37 29.61 27.99
N ALA A 3 1.92 30.74 27.46
CA ALA A 3 1.60 30.92 26.05
C ALA A 3 2.91 30.91 25.24
N VAL A 4 3.10 29.88 24.43
CA VAL A 4 4.08 29.91 23.34
C VAL A 4 3.34 30.42 22.11
N THR A 5 3.71 31.63 21.72
CA THR A 5 3.28 32.35 20.54
C THR A 5 3.34 31.48 19.29
N GLN A 6 2.17 31.19 18.72
CA GLN A 6 2.01 30.67 17.37
C GLN A 6 2.52 31.71 16.36
N TYR A 7 3.69 31.47 15.76
CA TYR A 7 4.05 32.14 14.51
C TYR A 7 3.28 31.48 13.37
N GLN A 8 2.02 31.89 13.17
CA GLN A 8 1.42 31.77 11.84
C GLN A 8 2.19 32.73 10.93
N MET A 9 2.95 32.19 9.96
CA MET A 9 3.48 33.02 8.88
C MET A 9 2.29 33.66 8.15
N HIS A 10 2.05 34.95 8.39
CA HIS A 10 0.94 35.70 7.80
C HIS A 10 1.09 35.73 6.27
N GLU A 11 0.01 35.48 5.53
CA GLU A 11 -0.09 35.65 4.06
C GLU A 11 0.46 37.00 3.56
N SER A 12 0.45 38.03 4.41
CA SER A 12 0.99 39.36 4.10
C SER A 12 2.50 39.36 3.86
N ASP A 13 3.26 38.46 4.47
CA ASP A 13 4.71 38.42 4.32
C ASP A 13 5.13 37.61 3.08
N LEU A 14 4.41 36.53 2.75
CA LEU A 14 4.56 35.85 1.45
C LEU A 14 4.24 36.77 0.27
N GLY A 15 3.21 37.62 0.39
CA GLY A 15 2.84 38.59 -0.65
C GLY A 15 3.91 39.66 -0.88
N LYS A 16 4.60 40.12 0.18
CA LYS A 16 5.71 41.08 0.06
C LYS A 16 6.92 40.46 -0.64
N ASP A 17 7.29 39.23 -0.30
CA ASP A 17 8.40 38.53 -0.94
C ASP A 17 8.14 38.24 -2.42
N ALA A 18 6.90 37.90 -2.78
CA ALA A 18 6.49 37.73 -4.17
C ALA A 18 6.62 39.04 -4.98
N ASN A 19 6.20 40.18 -4.40
CA ASN A 19 6.30 41.48 -5.07
C ASN A 19 7.74 41.92 -5.33
N VAL A 20 8.66 41.66 -4.39
CA VAL A 20 10.10 41.94 -4.58
C VAL A 20 10.65 41.11 -5.73
N LEU A 21 10.33 39.81 -5.78
CA LEU A 21 10.78 38.92 -6.86
C LEU A 21 10.19 39.31 -8.22
N ILE A 22 8.92 39.73 -8.27
CA ILE A 22 8.30 40.27 -9.50
C ILE A 22 9.02 41.55 -9.95
N MET A 23 9.43 42.41 -9.02
CA MET A 23 10.18 43.63 -9.34
C MET A 23 11.56 43.31 -9.91
N GLU A 24 12.30 42.36 -9.33
CA GLU A 24 13.60 41.92 -9.85
C GLU A 24 13.50 41.27 -11.22
N LEU A 25 12.47 40.44 -11.45
CA LEU A 25 12.19 39.88 -12.78
C LEU A 25 11.92 40.98 -13.79
N ASN A 26 11.08 41.96 -13.45
CA ASN A 26 10.80 43.09 -14.34
C ASN A 26 12.07 43.85 -14.75
N LYS A 27 13.03 44.00 -13.84
CA LYS A 27 14.33 44.60 -14.14
C LYS A 27 15.13 43.75 -15.14
N GLY A 28 15.19 42.43 -14.94
CA GLY A 28 15.85 41.52 -15.88
C GLY A 28 15.20 41.50 -17.27
N LEU A 29 13.88 41.61 -17.34
CA LEU A 29 13.11 41.63 -18.59
C LEU A 29 13.26 42.94 -19.38
N GLN A 30 13.52 44.06 -18.70
CA GLN A 30 13.77 45.36 -19.33
C GLN A 30 15.24 45.58 -19.70
N SER A 31 16.13 44.63 -19.36
CA SER A 31 17.54 44.72 -19.70
C SER A 31 17.76 44.72 -21.21
N PRO A 32 18.70 45.51 -21.76
CA PRO A 32 19.08 45.41 -23.18
C PRO A 32 19.82 44.09 -23.51
N ASN A 33 20.28 43.35 -22.49
CA ASN A 33 21.02 42.10 -22.68
C ASN A 33 20.06 40.91 -22.86
N LEU A 34 20.10 40.28 -24.03
CA LEU A 34 19.29 39.10 -24.35
C LEU A 34 19.48 37.96 -23.33
N GLY A 35 20.69 37.78 -22.80
CA GLY A 35 20.99 36.75 -21.80
C GLY A 35 20.27 36.98 -20.48
N GLU A 36 20.16 38.25 -20.05
CA GLU A 36 19.43 38.61 -18.83
C GLU A 36 17.92 38.45 -18.99
N GLN A 37 17.38 38.82 -20.17
CA GLN A 37 15.98 38.58 -20.49
C GLN A 37 15.64 37.08 -20.48
N CYS A 38 16.49 36.25 -21.08
CA CYS A 38 16.28 34.80 -21.09
C CYS A 38 16.38 34.19 -19.70
N LYS A 39 17.35 34.64 -18.88
CA LYS A 39 17.48 34.24 -17.48
C LYS A 39 16.23 34.58 -16.68
N ALA A 40 15.67 35.77 -16.87
CA ALA A 40 14.44 36.18 -16.21
C ALA A 40 13.23 35.34 -16.65
N ILE A 41 13.11 35.04 -17.95
CA ILE A 41 12.03 34.16 -18.47
C ILE A 41 12.12 32.74 -17.87
N ALA A 42 13.34 32.19 -17.77
CA ALA A 42 13.57 30.86 -17.21
C ALA A 42 13.28 30.75 -15.70
N GLN A 43 13.13 31.87 -15.00
CA GLN A 43 12.79 31.88 -13.57
C GLN A 43 11.28 31.87 -13.30
N PHE A 44 10.43 32.09 -14.30
CA PHE A 44 8.97 32.09 -14.12
C PHE A 44 8.40 30.78 -13.55
N PRO A 45 8.82 29.58 -14.00
CA PRO A 45 8.32 28.33 -13.43
C PRO A 45 8.55 28.22 -11.92
N ASN A 46 9.77 28.51 -11.46
CA ASN A 46 10.12 28.49 -10.03
C ASN A 46 9.31 29.52 -9.23
N LEU A 47 9.05 30.70 -9.79
CA LEU A 47 8.25 31.73 -9.12
C LEU A 47 6.79 31.30 -8.98
N LEU A 48 6.21 30.71 -10.03
CA LEU A 48 4.81 30.27 -10.06
C LEU A 48 4.59 29.01 -9.22
N GLU A 49 5.59 28.14 -9.08
CA GLU A 49 5.57 27.01 -8.15
C GLU A 49 5.60 27.50 -6.69
N LYS A 50 6.48 28.46 -6.39
CA LYS A 50 6.59 29.03 -5.04
C LYS A 50 5.38 29.88 -4.64
N TYR A 51 4.78 30.61 -5.57
CA TYR A 51 3.63 31.49 -5.34
C TYR A 51 2.49 31.23 -6.33
N PRO A 52 1.73 30.14 -6.16
CA PRO A 52 0.69 29.71 -7.10
C PRO A 52 -0.64 30.48 -6.92
N PHE A 53 -0.55 31.80 -6.66
CA PHE A 53 -1.69 32.69 -6.41
C PHE A 53 -2.21 33.30 -7.72
N PRO A 54 -3.54 33.30 -7.99
CA PRO A 54 -4.10 33.79 -9.25
C PRO A 54 -3.66 35.20 -9.65
N MET A 55 -3.55 36.12 -8.68
CA MET A 55 -3.10 37.50 -8.94
C MET A 55 -1.66 37.56 -9.47
N VAL A 56 -0.76 36.79 -8.86
CA VAL A 56 0.65 36.69 -9.27
C VAL A 56 0.75 36.03 -10.63
N VAL A 57 0.03 34.92 -10.83
CA VAL A 57 -0.06 34.20 -12.11
C VAL A 57 -0.52 35.15 -13.23
N ASN A 58 -1.65 35.84 -13.06
CA ASN A 58 -2.18 36.79 -14.04
C ASN A 58 -1.17 37.90 -14.39
N SER A 59 -0.56 38.52 -13.37
CA SER A 59 0.42 39.59 -13.58
C SER A 59 1.63 39.13 -14.38
N ILE A 60 2.18 37.96 -14.05
CA ILE A 60 3.33 37.37 -14.75
C ILE A 60 2.94 37.01 -16.18
N PHE A 61 1.77 36.42 -16.40
CA PHE A 61 1.34 36.01 -17.74
C PHE A 61 1.02 37.18 -18.68
N LEU A 62 0.48 38.30 -18.17
CA LEU A 62 0.37 39.53 -18.96
C LEU A 62 1.75 40.01 -19.42
N LYS A 63 2.74 39.92 -18.54
CA LYS A 63 4.11 40.33 -18.87
C LYS A 63 4.76 39.39 -19.87
N ILE A 64 4.60 38.08 -19.69
CA ILE A 64 5.04 37.04 -20.64
C ILE A 64 4.44 37.28 -22.03
N THR A 65 3.14 37.55 -22.09
CA THR A 65 2.43 37.83 -23.34
C THR A 65 3.00 39.08 -24.02
N GLN A 66 3.29 40.14 -23.25
CA GLN A 66 3.91 41.34 -23.79
C GLN A 66 5.31 41.06 -24.38
N ILE A 67 6.14 40.29 -23.68
CA ILE A 67 7.47 39.87 -24.16
C ILE A 67 7.36 39.06 -25.45
N PHE A 68 6.35 38.20 -25.55
CA PHE A 68 6.10 37.44 -26.77
C PHE A 68 5.75 38.34 -27.96
N CYS A 69 4.94 39.38 -27.73
CA CYS A 69 4.58 40.34 -28.76
C CYS A 69 5.80 41.15 -29.24
N ASP A 70 6.56 41.73 -28.31
CA ASP A 70 7.64 42.67 -28.61
C ASP A 70 8.97 41.99 -29.01
N GLY A 71 9.14 40.72 -28.62
CA GLY A 71 10.41 40.01 -28.70
C GLY A 71 10.78 39.46 -30.09
N SER A 72 12.00 38.92 -30.18
CA SER A 72 12.46 38.12 -31.32
C SER A 72 11.87 36.70 -31.28
N ASN A 73 12.00 35.93 -32.37
CA ASN A 73 11.56 34.53 -32.37
C ASN A 73 12.27 33.67 -31.32
N TYR A 74 13.51 34.03 -30.96
CA TYR A 74 14.23 33.36 -29.88
C TYR A 74 13.55 33.60 -28.52
N LEU A 75 13.18 34.85 -28.21
CA LEU A 75 12.45 35.18 -26.99
C LEU A 75 11.06 34.55 -26.96
N ARG A 76 10.36 34.50 -28.09
CA ARG A 76 9.08 33.78 -28.23
C ARG A 76 9.22 32.30 -27.91
N LEU A 77 10.32 31.66 -28.34
CA LEU A 77 10.62 30.27 -28.00
C LEU A 77 10.93 30.09 -26.51
N CYS A 78 11.70 31.00 -25.90
CA CYS A 78 11.96 30.99 -24.46
C CYS A 78 10.66 31.11 -23.66
N VAL A 79 9.78 32.03 -24.04
CA VAL A 79 8.44 32.19 -23.46
C VAL A 79 7.65 30.90 -23.59
N LEU A 80 7.61 30.29 -24.78
CA LEU A 80 6.89 29.04 -24.99
C LEU A 80 7.39 27.93 -24.05
N ARG A 81 8.72 27.80 -23.87
CA ARG A 81 9.32 26.82 -22.95
C ARG A 81 8.90 27.08 -21.50
N ALA A 82 8.99 28.32 -21.04
CA ALA A 82 8.53 28.69 -19.70
C ALA A 82 7.03 28.37 -19.51
N CYS A 83 6.18 28.71 -20.49
CA CYS A 83 4.76 28.38 -20.44
C CYS A 83 4.50 26.87 -20.40
N THR A 84 5.29 26.05 -21.12
CA THR A 84 5.13 24.59 -21.08
C THR A 84 5.50 23.98 -19.74
N GLU A 85 6.44 24.57 -19.01
CA GLU A 85 6.80 24.16 -17.64
C GLU A 85 5.73 24.58 -16.62
N CYS A 86 5.00 25.66 -16.88
CA CYS A 86 3.97 26.20 -15.99
C CYS A 86 2.55 25.66 -16.23
N ARG A 87 2.39 24.50 -16.89
CA ARG A 87 1.08 24.01 -17.36
C ARG A 87 0.01 23.89 -16.26
N ALA A 88 0.39 23.47 -15.05
CA ALA A 88 -0.55 23.31 -13.94
C ALA A 88 -1.06 24.67 -13.42
N GLN A 89 -0.21 25.69 -13.42
CA GLN A 89 -0.55 27.03 -12.95
C GLN A 89 -1.38 27.81 -13.97
N LEU A 90 -1.28 27.47 -15.27
CA LEU A 90 -2.06 28.09 -16.36
C LEU A 90 -3.58 27.97 -16.17
N GLU A 91 -4.06 26.93 -15.49
CA GLU A 91 -5.50 26.74 -15.24
C GLU A 91 -6.11 27.82 -14.37
N LYS A 92 -5.28 28.54 -13.61
CA LYS A 92 -5.70 29.62 -12.72
C LYS A 92 -5.79 30.99 -13.43
N LEU A 93 -5.52 31.05 -14.74
CA LEU A 93 -5.56 32.29 -15.50
C LEU A 93 -7.00 32.76 -15.74
N THR A 94 -7.29 34.00 -15.36
CA THR A 94 -8.62 34.62 -15.57
C THR A 94 -8.65 35.66 -16.70
N ILE A 95 -7.50 35.91 -17.33
CA ILE A 95 -7.26 37.00 -18.30
C ILE A 95 -7.10 36.48 -19.75
N CYS A 96 -7.71 35.35 -20.07
CA CYS A 96 -7.50 34.65 -21.34
C CYS A 96 -7.81 35.53 -22.56
N ASP A 97 -8.95 36.24 -22.55
CA ASP A 97 -9.37 37.08 -23.69
C ASP A 97 -8.37 38.18 -24.02
N ASP A 98 -7.75 38.78 -22.99
CA ASP A 98 -6.73 39.81 -23.17
C ASP A 98 -5.45 39.25 -23.80
N ILE A 99 -5.05 38.04 -23.39
CA ILE A 99 -3.92 37.33 -23.95
C ILE A 99 -4.20 36.98 -25.42
N VAL A 100 -5.35 36.37 -25.70
CA VAL A 100 -5.73 35.96 -27.06
C VAL A 100 -5.80 37.17 -27.99
N ARG A 101 -6.40 38.29 -27.55
CA ARG A 101 -6.48 39.53 -28.35
C ARG A 101 -5.11 40.05 -28.77
N LYS A 102 -4.11 39.97 -27.87
CA LYS A 102 -2.73 40.39 -28.16
C LYS A 102 -1.98 39.42 -29.09
N LEU A 103 -2.25 38.12 -28.99
CA LEU A 103 -1.55 37.09 -29.76
C LEU A 103 -2.15 36.87 -31.15
N MET A 104 -3.45 37.09 -31.34
CA MET A 104 -4.16 36.81 -32.59
C MET A 104 -3.51 37.44 -33.85
N PRO A 105 -3.03 38.70 -33.85
CA PRO A 105 -2.40 39.31 -35.02
C PRO A 105 -1.17 38.55 -35.54
N PHE A 106 -0.48 37.82 -34.67
CA PHE A 106 0.70 37.04 -35.04
C PHE A 106 0.35 35.76 -35.81
N THR A 107 -0.90 35.32 -35.82
CA THR A 107 -1.35 34.19 -36.67
C THR A 107 -1.35 34.52 -38.16
N SER A 108 -1.31 35.82 -38.51
CA SER A 108 -1.24 36.33 -39.88
C SER A 108 0.08 37.04 -40.19
N SER A 109 1.13 36.86 -39.36
CA SER A 109 2.44 37.47 -39.63
C SER A 109 3.05 36.92 -40.92
N ASN A 110 3.90 37.70 -41.60
CA ASN A 110 4.60 37.24 -42.81
C ASN A 110 5.64 36.14 -42.51
N ASP A 111 6.15 36.08 -41.28
CA ASP A 111 7.14 35.09 -40.85
C ASP A 111 6.48 33.76 -40.42
N PRO A 112 6.74 32.63 -41.09
CA PRO A 112 6.20 31.32 -40.73
C PRO A 112 6.66 30.83 -39.35
N ALA A 113 7.85 31.20 -38.89
CA ALA A 113 8.34 30.80 -37.57
C ALA A 113 7.56 31.50 -36.45
N ALA A 114 7.27 32.79 -36.61
CA ALA A 114 6.42 33.53 -35.68
C ALA A 114 5.00 32.98 -35.64
N ARG A 115 4.41 32.63 -36.80
CA ARG A 115 3.09 31.97 -36.86
C ARG A 115 3.12 30.63 -36.12
N ALA A 116 4.09 29.76 -36.41
CA ALA A 116 4.23 28.46 -35.77
C ALA A 116 4.39 28.54 -34.24
N LEU A 117 5.23 29.47 -33.74
CA LEU A 117 5.39 29.71 -32.30
C LEU A 117 4.10 30.19 -31.64
N THR A 118 3.33 31.02 -32.34
CA THR A 118 2.03 31.52 -31.87
C THR A 118 1.02 30.38 -31.76
N LEU A 119 0.95 29.48 -32.75
CA LEU A 119 0.09 28.31 -32.69
C LEU A 119 0.46 27.39 -31.53
N ARG A 120 1.76 27.09 -31.35
CA ARG A 120 2.22 26.30 -30.20
C ARG A 120 1.90 26.96 -28.86
N LEU A 121 1.92 28.28 -28.79
CA LEU A 121 1.50 28.99 -27.58
C LEU A 121 0.00 28.79 -27.32
N PHE A 122 -0.86 28.92 -28.34
CA PHE A 122 -2.28 28.60 -28.20
C PHE A 122 -2.54 27.14 -27.80
N GLY A 123 -1.79 26.18 -28.37
CA GLY A 123 -1.87 24.78 -27.94
C GLY A 123 -1.49 24.57 -26.47
N THR A 124 -0.45 25.27 -25.98
CA THR A 124 -0.09 25.26 -24.55
C THR A 124 -1.19 25.88 -23.66
N LEU A 125 -1.88 26.91 -24.18
CA LEU A 125 -3.02 27.57 -23.53
C LEU A 125 -4.38 26.90 -23.83
N SER A 126 -4.39 25.66 -24.34
CA SER A 126 -5.60 24.98 -24.82
C SER A 126 -6.72 24.88 -23.78
N ARG A 127 -6.39 24.64 -22.51
CA ARG A 127 -7.39 24.54 -21.42
C ARG A 127 -8.14 25.84 -21.16
N ILE A 128 -7.51 27.00 -21.38
CA ILE A 128 -8.14 28.31 -21.18
C ILE A 128 -8.71 28.89 -22.48
N THR A 129 -8.26 28.42 -23.65
CA THR A 129 -8.71 28.90 -24.97
C THR A 129 -9.72 27.97 -25.65
N SER A 130 -10.24 26.96 -24.94
CA SER A 130 -11.07 25.87 -25.50
C SER A 130 -12.37 26.34 -26.16
N GLU A 131 -12.89 27.51 -25.78
CA GLU A 131 -14.13 28.07 -26.33
C GLU A 131 -13.87 29.21 -27.33
N HIS A 132 -12.62 29.60 -27.53
CA HIS A 132 -12.31 30.79 -28.32
C HIS A 132 -12.28 30.48 -29.82
N ILE A 133 -13.41 30.72 -30.49
CA ILE A 133 -13.63 30.44 -31.92
C ILE A 133 -12.53 31.03 -32.83
N GLY A 134 -12.01 32.22 -32.50
CA GLY A 134 -10.92 32.83 -33.26
C GLY A 134 -9.63 32.00 -33.24
N VAL A 135 -9.31 31.36 -32.11
CA VAL A 135 -8.15 30.48 -31.96
C VAL A 135 -8.38 29.19 -32.73
N HIS A 136 -9.61 28.65 -32.67
CA HIS A 136 -10.00 27.47 -33.44
C HIS A 136 -9.80 27.71 -34.93
N HIS A 137 -10.36 28.80 -35.46
CA HIS A 137 -10.26 29.14 -36.88
C HIS A 137 -8.82 29.36 -37.33
N ALA A 138 -7.99 30.03 -36.50
CA ALA A 138 -6.57 30.19 -36.79
C ALA A 138 -5.94 28.80 -36.99
N ILE A 139 -5.93 27.96 -35.96
CA ILE A 139 -5.27 26.65 -36.00
C ILE A 139 -5.75 25.79 -37.16
N LEU A 140 -7.07 25.69 -37.38
CA LEU A 140 -7.64 24.90 -38.47
C LEU A 140 -7.17 25.36 -39.85
N LYS A 141 -7.06 26.69 -40.06
CA LYS A 141 -6.59 27.28 -41.32
C LYS A 141 -5.15 26.89 -41.64
N GLN A 142 -4.31 26.68 -40.63
CA GLN A 142 -2.88 26.40 -40.80
C GLN A 142 -2.52 24.91 -40.88
N ILE A 143 -3.47 23.98 -40.65
CA ILE A 143 -3.19 22.52 -40.66
C ILE A 143 -2.57 22.05 -41.98
N ASN A 144 -3.02 22.59 -43.11
CA ASN A 144 -2.50 22.26 -44.44
C ASN A 144 -1.67 23.41 -45.04
N SER A 145 -0.86 24.07 -44.21
CA SER A 145 0.07 25.11 -44.68
C SER A 145 1.17 24.52 -45.56
N HIS A 146 1.65 25.30 -46.53
CA HIS A 146 2.82 24.97 -47.35
C HIS A 146 4.13 24.96 -46.54
N TYR A 147 4.16 25.62 -45.39
CA TYR A 147 5.33 25.64 -44.51
C TYR A 147 5.22 24.50 -43.48
N GLU A 148 6.13 23.54 -43.54
CA GLU A 148 6.16 22.37 -42.66
C GLU A 148 6.17 22.76 -41.16
N VAL A 149 6.96 23.77 -40.78
CA VAL A 149 7.05 24.24 -39.38
C VAL A 149 5.69 24.75 -38.87
N GLU A 150 4.89 25.34 -39.75
CA GLU A 150 3.57 25.88 -39.44
C GLU A 150 2.51 24.78 -39.38
N SER A 151 2.48 23.87 -40.36
CA SER A 151 1.56 22.72 -40.36
C SER A 151 1.82 21.80 -39.17
N ASP A 152 3.09 21.52 -38.83
CA ASP A 152 3.45 20.74 -37.65
C ASP A 152 3.03 21.43 -36.34
N ALA A 153 3.18 22.75 -36.25
CA ALA A 153 2.70 23.51 -35.10
C ALA A 153 1.17 23.47 -35.00
N ALA A 154 0.45 23.57 -36.12
CA ALA A 154 -0.99 23.47 -36.17
C ALA A 154 -1.50 22.07 -35.78
N ILE A 155 -0.88 21.00 -36.28
CA ILE A 155 -1.21 19.61 -35.91
C ILE A 155 -0.97 19.38 -34.42
N TRP A 156 0.18 19.82 -33.89
CA TRP A 156 0.48 19.69 -32.46
C TRP A 156 -0.54 20.45 -31.59
N SER A 157 -0.90 21.66 -31.99
CA SER A 157 -1.88 22.48 -31.25
C SER A 157 -3.29 21.89 -31.33
N SER A 158 -3.62 21.29 -32.47
CA SER A 158 -4.88 20.55 -32.67
C SER A 158 -4.98 19.36 -31.72
N HIS A 159 -3.89 18.64 -31.45
CA HIS A 159 -3.88 17.58 -30.43
C HIS A 159 -4.23 18.10 -29.04
N GLN A 160 -3.71 19.27 -28.66
CA GLN A 160 -3.98 19.85 -27.35
C GLN A 160 -5.43 20.32 -27.25
N LEU A 161 -5.91 21.10 -28.22
CA LEU A 161 -7.27 21.65 -28.20
C LEU A 161 -8.36 20.61 -28.42
N ALA A 162 -8.21 19.68 -29.39
CA ALA A 162 -9.22 18.65 -29.64
C ALA A 162 -9.38 17.69 -28.44
N SER A 163 -8.40 17.61 -27.54
CA SER A 163 -8.53 16.82 -26.31
C SER A 163 -9.44 17.45 -25.26
N VAL A 164 -9.75 18.75 -25.39
CA VAL A 164 -10.51 19.54 -24.40
C VAL A 164 -11.78 20.13 -24.99
N SER A 165 -11.72 20.69 -26.21
CA SER A 165 -12.83 21.40 -26.85
C SER A 165 -13.61 20.50 -27.82
N SER A 166 -14.89 20.28 -27.51
CA SER A 166 -15.82 19.57 -28.40
C SER A 166 -16.09 20.36 -29.68
N ALA A 167 -16.34 21.67 -29.58
CA ALA A 167 -16.58 22.57 -30.72
C ALA A 167 -15.42 22.55 -31.74
N PHE A 168 -14.18 22.54 -31.26
CA PHE A 168 -13.01 22.40 -32.11
C PHE A 168 -12.95 21.03 -32.79
N ALA A 169 -13.19 19.93 -32.05
CA ALA A 169 -13.18 18.58 -32.62
C ALA A 169 -14.26 18.38 -33.70
N ILE A 170 -15.48 18.91 -33.48
CA ILE A 170 -16.57 18.91 -34.47
C ILE A 170 -16.12 19.58 -35.77
N SER A 171 -15.47 20.73 -35.66
CA SER A 171 -14.98 21.49 -36.82
C SER A 171 -13.79 20.82 -37.51
N LEU A 172 -12.93 20.13 -36.75
CA LEU A 172 -11.73 19.46 -37.24
C LEU A 172 -12.04 18.17 -38.01
N CYS A 173 -13.02 17.37 -37.57
CA CYS A 173 -13.26 16.03 -38.11
C CYS A 173 -13.49 16.00 -39.64
N PRO A 174 -14.37 16.83 -40.23
CA PRO A 174 -14.57 16.84 -41.68
C PRO A 174 -13.30 17.20 -42.47
N ILE A 175 -12.51 18.15 -41.94
CA ILE A 175 -11.23 18.58 -42.53
C ILE A 175 -10.23 17.42 -42.49
N LEU A 176 -10.15 16.74 -41.35
CA LEU A 176 -9.26 15.60 -41.16
C LEU A 176 -9.62 14.43 -42.09
N CYS A 177 -10.89 14.05 -42.18
CA CYS A 177 -11.36 13.00 -43.09
C CYS A 177 -11.05 13.35 -44.56
N LYS A 178 -11.17 14.62 -44.95
CA LYS A 178 -10.81 15.08 -46.30
C LYS A 178 -9.31 14.90 -46.56
N LEU A 179 -8.45 15.42 -45.68
CA LEU A 179 -6.99 15.38 -45.85
C LEU A 179 -6.41 13.96 -45.82
N LEU A 180 -7.02 13.05 -45.06
CA LEU A 180 -6.60 11.64 -45.00
C LEU A 180 -6.92 10.89 -46.30
N ASN A 181 -8.06 11.20 -46.93
CA ASN A 181 -8.51 10.59 -48.18
C ASN A 181 -7.85 11.19 -49.44
N GLU A 182 -7.27 12.39 -49.35
CA GLU A 182 -6.55 13.02 -50.46
C GLU A 182 -5.27 12.24 -50.81
N MET A 183 -5.08 11.90 -52.09
CA MET A 183 -3.93 11.09 -52.55
C MET A 183 -2.60 11.85 -52.61
N SER A 184 -2.64 13.19 -52.54
CA SER A 184 -1.49 14.07 -52.75
C SER A 184 -0.67 14.39 -51.50
N SER A 185 -1.12 13.99 -50.31
CA SER A 185 -0.51 14.35 -49.04
C SER A 185 0.72 13.48 -48.74
N ASP A 186 1.78 14.10 -48.24
CA ASP A 186 3.00 13.41 -47.80
C ASP A 186 2.70 12.36 -46.73
N TRP A 187 3.40 11.23 -46.80
CA TRP A 187 3.18 10.05 -45.97
C TRP A 187 3.32 10.37 -44.48
N ASP A 188 4.38 11.08 -44.08
CA ASP A 188 4.63 11.44 -42.68
C ASP A 188 3.53 12.36 -42.12
N VAL A 189 3.05 13.29 -42.95
CA VAL A 189 1.96 14.20 -42.58
C VAL A 189 0.66 13.42 -42.36
N LYS A 190 0.34 12.43 -43.21
CA LYS A 190 -0.83 11.57 -43.01
C LYS A 190 -0.76 10.79 -41.71
N LEU A 191 0.39 10.24 -41.34
CA LEU A 191 0.55 9.52 -40.07
C LEU A 191 0.36 10.45 -38.86
N LYS A 192 0.89 11.69 -38.93
CA LYS A 192 0.68 12.73 -37.90
C LYS A 192 -0.80 13.09 -37.77
N LEU A 193 -1.48 13.34 -38.91
CA LEU A 193 -2.90 13.66 -38.95
C LEU A 193 -3.77 12.52 -38.41
N LEU A 194 -3.46 11.28 -38.79
CA LEU A 194 -4.22 10.10 -38.38
C LEU A 194 -4.35 10.00 -36.86
N ARG A 195 -3.27 10.28 -36.14
CA ARG A 195 -3.24 10.25 -34.67
C ARG A 195 -4.17 11.28 -34.01
N LEU A 196 -4.61 12.33 -34.72
CA LEU A 196 -5.62 13.28 -34.22
C LEU A 196 -7.00 12.61 -34.07
N GLY A 197 -7.27 11.54 -34.82
CA GLY A 197 -8.55 10.83 -34.80
C GLY A 197 -8.98 10.35 -33.41
N LYS A 198 -8.02 10.03 -32.50
CA LYS A 198 -8.30 9.63 -31.11
C LYS A 198 -9.02 10.70 -30.27
N HIS A 199 -9.03 11.95 -30.73
CA HIS A 199 -9.69 13.07 -30.06
C HIS A 199 -11.12 13.32 -30.55
N MET A 200 -11.60 12.55 -31.54
CA MET A 200 -12.95 12.68 -32.10
C MET A 200 -14.02 11.93 -31.28
N HIS A 201 -13.96 12.01 -29.95
CA HIS A 201 -14.80 11.22 -29.03
C HIS A 201 -15.95 12.03 -28.39
N HIS A 202 -16.09 13.31 -28.73
CA HIS A 202 -17.00 14.23 -28.03
C HIS A 202 -18.48 14.04 -28.40
N GLU A 203 -18.78 13.58 -29.62
CA GLU A 203 -20.14 13.35 -30.10
C GLU A 203 -20.23 12.07 -30.94
N VAL A 204 -21.37 11.37 -30.86
CA VAL A 204 -21.62 10.10 -31.57
C VAL A 204 -21.41 10.23 -33.08
N GLN A 205 -21.96 11.29 -33.71
CA GLN A 205 -21.88 11.48 -35.16
C GLN A 205 -20.43 11.61 -35.66
N ILE A 206 -19.56 12.21 -34.85
CA ILE A 206 -18.15 12.42 -35.20
C ILE A 206 -17.35 11.14 -35.01
N VAL A 207 -17.66 10.38 -33.96
CA VAL A 207 -17.11 9.04 -33.76
C VAL A 207 -17.44 8.16 -34.97
N ASP A 208 -18.70 8.16 -35.41
CA ASP A 208 -19.15 7.40 -36.58
C ASP A 208 -18.43 7.83 -37.86
N GLN A 209 -18.33 9.13 -38.10
CA GLN A 209 -17.64 9.70 -39.26
C GLN A 209 -16.16 9.33 -39.28
N MET A 210 -15.46 9.51 -38.16
CA MET A 210 -14.04 9.21 -38.03
C MET A 210 -13.77 7.71 -38.15
N ARG A 211 -14.57 6.88 -37.48
CA ARG A 211 -14.46 5.42 -37.57
C ARG A 211 -14.67 4.94 -39.00
N SER A 212 -15.71 5.42 -39.67
CA SER A 212 -16.00 5.06 -41.07
C SER A 212 -14.82 5.41 -41.97
N CYS A 213 -14.26 6.61 -41.84
CA CYS A 213 -13.09 7.05 -42.60
C CYS A 213 -11.88 6.12 -42.38
N LEU A 214 -11.55 5.81 -41.12
CA LEU A 214 -10.40 4.98 -40.78
C LEU A 214 -10.57 3.50 -41.20
N VAL A 215 -11.77 2.94 -41.07
CA VAL A 215 -12.08 1.58 -41.54
C VAL A 215 -12.01 1.50 -43.07
N THR A 216 -12.51 2.49 -43.80
CA THR A 216 -12.32 2.56 -45.25
C THR A 216 -10.84 2.61 -45.61
N MET A 217 -10.03 3.38 -44.89
CA MET A 217 -8.58 3.44 -45.11
C MET A 217 -7.88 2.09 -44.92
N LEU A 218 -8.31 1.23 -43.98
CA LEU A 218 -7.76 -0.13 -43.83
C LEU A 218 -7.93 -0.99 -45.08
N THR A 219 -8.98 -0.74 -45.88
CA THR A 219 -9.20 -1.47 -47.14
C THR A 219 -8.33 -0.93 -48.28
N THR A 220 -7.93 0.34 -48.20
CA THR A 220 -7.17 1.02 -49.26
C THR A 220 -5.65 0.91 -49.03
N TYR A 221 -5.20 0.93 -47.78
CA TYR A 221 -3.79 0.93 -47.41
C TYR A 221 -3.40 -0.38 -46.71
N SER A 222 -2.46 -1.13 -47.31
CA SER A 222 -1.95 -2.39 -46.76
C SER A 222 -0.62 -2.25 -46.01
N ASN A 223 -0.03 -1.04 -45.95
CA ASN A 223 1.24 -0.79 -45.26
C ASN A 223 1.10 -1.05 -43.75
N ILE A 224 2.10 -1.74 -43.17
CA ILE A 224 2.14 -2.13 -41.76
C ILE A 224 1.99 -0.92 -40.83
N GLU A 225 2.71 0.17 -41.07
CA GLU A 225 2.68 1.35 -40.19
C GLU A 225 1.31 2.04 -40.19
N PHE A 226 0.64 2.08 -41.34
CA PHE A 226 -0.72 2.61 -41.44
C PHE A 226 -1.72 1.72 -40.72
N VAL A 227 -1.69 0.41 -40.96
CA VAL A 227 -2.59 -0.53 -40.30
C VAL A 227 -2.44 -0.44 -38.78
N VAL A 228 -1.20 -0.48 -38.27
CA VAL A 228 -0.91 -0.34 -36.84
C VAL A 228 -1.42 1.00 -36.30
N SER A 229 -1.10 2.12 -36.96
CA SER A 229 -1.52 3.44 -36.50
C SER A 229 -3.04 3.63 -36.54
N ILE A 230 -3.73 3.05 -37.53
CA ILE A 230 -5.20 3.03 -37.62
C ILE A 230 -5.80 2.21 -36.48
N LEU A 231 -5.34 0.98 -36.26
CA LEU A 231 -5.84 0.11 -35.19
C LEU A 231 -5.63 0.75 -33.81
N ASP A 232 -4.46 1.35 -33.57
CA ASP A 232 -4.18 2.10 -32.34
C ASP A 232 -5.12 3.30 -32.17
N THR A 233 -5.35 4.06 -33.24
CA THR A 233 -6.21 5.25 -33.19
C THR A 233 -7.67 4.88 -32.97
N LEU A 234 -8.19 3.87 -33.66
CA LEU A 234 -9.54 3.34 -33.47
C LEU A 234 -9.74 2.80 -32.06
N THR A 235 -8.74 2.09 -31.52
CA THR A 235 -8.79 1.56 -30.16
C THR A 235 -8.83 2.70 -29.14
N LEU A 236 -7.94 3.71 -29.26
CA LEU A 236 -7.93 4.87 -28.37
C LEU A 236 -9.17 5.77 -28.50
N LEU A 237 -9.81 5.79 -29.67
CA LEU A 237 -11.11 6.44 -29.85
C LEU A 237 -12.20 5.68 -29.07
N THR A 238 -12.22 4.35 -29.22
CA THR A 238 -13.19 3.44 -28.58
C THR A 238 -13.07 3.45 -27.05
N THR A 239 -11.85 3.55 -26.49
CA THR A 239 -11.69 3.65 -25.02
C THR A 239 -12.27 4.93 -24.43
N ARG A 240 -12.35 6.02 -25.21
CA ARG A 240 -12.94 7.29 -24.78
C ARG A 240 -14.42 7.40 -25.09
N ALA A 241 -14.86 6.84 -26.21
CA ALA A 241 -16.26 6.75 -26.62
C ALA A 241 -16.61 5.29 -26.93
N PRO A 242 -17.05 4.51 -25.92
CA PRO A 242 -17.29 3.07 -26.01
C PRO A 242 -18.63 2.74 -26.70
N ILE A 243 -18.80 3.25 -27.93
CA ILE A 243 -19.99 3.08 -28.77
C ILE A 243 -19.84 1.86 -29.69
N HIS A 244 -18.67 1.72 -30.31
CA HIS A 244 -18.35 0.69 -31.32
C HIS A 244 -17.41 -0.39 -30.80
N THR A 245 -17.49 -0.71 -29.51
CA THR A 245 -16.52 -1.61 -28.87
C THR A 245 -16.60 -3.02 -29.40
N THR A 246 -17.80 -3.57 -29.61
CA THR A 246 -17.99 -4.91 -30.19
C THR A 246 -17.37 -5.00 -31.58
N GLU A 247 -17.67 -4.05 -32.45
CA GLU A 247 -17.09 -3.99 -33.79
C GLU A 247 -15.56 -3.82 -33.76
N GLN A 248 -15.02 -3.11 -32.76
CA GLN A 248 -13.58 -2.94 -32.58
C GLN A 248 -12.91 -4.22 -32.07
N LEU A 249 -13.53 -4.93 -31.12
CA LEU A 249 -13.07 -6.23 -30.64
C LEU A 249 -13.05 -7.24 -31.79
N ASP A 250 -14.13 -7.31 -32.56
CA ASP A 250 -14.24 -8.17 -33.75
C ASP A 250 -13.17 -7.86 -34.79
N LEU A 251 -12.89 -6.58 -35.04
CA LEU A 251 -11.84 -6.15 -35.97
C LEU A 251 -10.46 -6.64 -35.50
N LEU A 252 -10.12 -6.43 -34.23
CA LEU A 252 -8.83 -6.83 -33.65
C LEU A 252 -8.67 -8.36 -33.62
N LEU A 253 -9.72 -9.10 -33.24
CA LEU A 253 -9.73 -10.56 -33.26
C LEU A 253 -9.60 -11.12 -34.68
N ARG A 254 -10.20 -10.45 -35.68
CA ARG A 254 -10.04 -10.82 -37.10
C ARG A 254 -8.60 -10.64 -37.57
N TYR A 255 -7.96 -9.49 -37.28
CA TYR A 255 -6.55 -9.28 -37.61
C TYR A 255 -5.63 -10.27 -36.88
N LEU A 256 -5.95 -10.63 -35.64
CA LEU A 256 -5.22 -11.66 -34.91
C LEU A 256 -5.42 -13.08 -35.47
N ALA A 257 -6.56 -13.37 -36.11
CA ALA A 257 -6.82 -14.68 -36.70
C ALA A 257 -6.23 -14.82 -38.12
N GLU A 258 -6.36 -13.78 -38.94
CA GLU A 258 -6.14 -13.86 -40.40
C GLU A 258 -4.80 -13.27 -40.85
N ASP A 259 -4.27 -12.24 -40.16
CA ASP A 259 -3.05 -11.57 -40.58
C ASP A 259 -1.79 -12.36 -40.16
N LYS A 260 -0.87 -12.53 -41.10
CA LYS A 260 0.39 -13.26 -40.91
C LYS A 260 1.53 -12.39 -40.38
N ARG A 261 1.38 -11.06 -40.39
CA ARG A 261 2.45 -10.13 -40.07
C ARG A 261 2.55 -9.94 -38.54
N PRO A 262 3.71 -10.21 -37.93
CA PRO A 262 3.83 -10.26 -36.46
C PRO A 262 3.53 -8.92 -35.79
N LEU A 263 3.94 -7.79 -36.40
CA LEU A 263 3.72 -6.45 -35.84
C LEU A 263 2.23 -6.09 -35.73
N ILE A 264 1.39 -6.53 -36.67
CA ILE A 264 -0.06 -6.26 -36.64
C ILE A 264 -0.75 -7.16 -35.62
N ARG A 265 -0.34 -8.42 -35.52
CA ARG A 265 -0.83 -9.36 -34.50
C ARG A 265 -0.51 -8.86 -33.09
N GLN A 266 0.73 -8.45 -32.87
CA GLN A 266 1.17 -7.86 -31.60
C GLN A 266 0.44 -6.53 -31.29
N CYS A 267 0.27 -5.65 -32.28
CA CYS A 267 -0.54 -4.45 -32.14
C CYS A 267 -1.99 -4.79 -31.75
N SER A 268 -2.57 -5.82 -32.36
CA SER A 268 -3.93 -6.27 -32.07
C SER A 268 -4.06 -6.76 -30.62
N LEU A 269 -3.12 -7.59 -30.15
CA LEU A 269 -3.07 -8.05 -28.77
C LEU A 269 -2.88 -6.92 -27.76
N ARG A 270 -1.97 -5.98 -28.04
CA ARG A 270 -1.79 -4.77 -27.23
C ARG A 270 -3.07 -3.95 -27.15
N ASN A 271 -3.78 -3.79 -28.26
CA ASN A 271 -5.03 -3.04 -28.31
C ASN A 271 -6.19 -3.77 -27.61
N LEU A 272 -6.26 -5.10 -27.71
CA LEU A 272 -7.18 -5.92 -26.90
C LEU A 272 -6.91 -5.76 -25.41
N SER A 273 -5.64 -5.72 -25.00
CA SER A 273 -5.23 -5.48 -23.61
C SER A 273 -5.65 -4.10 -23.11
N ILE A 274 -5.53 -3.07 -23.96
CA ILE A 274 -6.04 -1.72 -23.66
C ILE A 274 -7.56 -1.73 -23.47
N LEU A 275 -8.32 -2.40 -24.35
CA LEU A 275 -9.78 -2.49 -24.22
C LEU A 275 -10.21 -3.30 -23.00
N ALA A 276 -9.51 -4.38 -22.67
CA ALA A 276 -9.76 -5.17 -21.47
C ALA A 276 -9.55 -4.35 -20.18
N LYS A 277 -8.56 -3.43 -20.15
CA LYS A 277 -8.31 -2.56 -19.00
C LYS A 277 -9.33 -1.43 -18.85
N HIS A 278 -9.76 -0.82 -19.97
CA HIS A 278 -10.58 0.39 -19.93
C HIS A 278 -12.08 0.14 -20.10
N VAL A 279 -12.47 -0.89 -20.83
CA VAL A 279 -13.88 -1.20 -21.17
C VAL A 279 -14.18 -2.72 -21.01
N PRO A 280 -13.83 -3.35 -19.87
CA PRO A 280 -14.02 -4.80 -19.67
C PRO A 280 -15.48 -5.24 -19.70
N HIS A 281 -16.41 -4.35 -19.35
CA HIS A 281 -17.84 -4.65 -19.25
C HIS A 281 -18.56 -4.77 -20.60
N GLN A 282 -17.90 -4.43 -21.71
CA GLN A 282 -18.47 -4.57 -23.07
C GLN A 282 -17.90 -5.77 -23.83
N TRP A 283 -17.19 -6.66 -23.12
CA TRP A 283 -16.80 -7.94 -23.67
C TRP A 283 -17.98 -8.89 -23.63
N ASP A 284 -18.04 -9.79 -24.61
CA ASP A 284 -19.09 -10.81 -24.69
C ASP A 284 -18.44 -12.19 -24.67
N ARG A 285 -19.25 -13.21 -24.38
CA ARG A 285 -18.83 -14.61 -24.39
C ARG A 285 -18.15 -15.02 -25.70
N THR A 286 -18.70 -14.58 -26.84
CA THR A 286 -18.16 -14.88 -28.18
C THR A 286 -16.74 -14.37 -28.38
N HIS A 287 -16.43 -13.18 -27.86
CA HIS A 287 -15.08 -12.60 -27.93
C HIS A 287 -14.08 -13.42 -27.12
N LEU A 288 -14.48 -13.92 -25.93
CA LEU A 288 -13.65 -14.77 -25.07
C LEU A 288 -13.42 -16.15 -25.70
N GLU A 289 -14.46 -16.80 -26.21
CA GLU A 289 -14.36 -18.08 -26.92
C GLU A 289 -13.40 -17.97 -28.11
N LYS A 290 -13.50 -16.91 -28.92
CA LYS A 290 -12.60 -16.63 -30.03
C LYS A 290 -11.14 -16.48 -29.57
N LEU A 291 -10.92 -15.78 -28.46
CA LEU A 291 -9.58 -15.57 -27.89
C LEU A 291 -8.98 -16.90 -27.37
N CYS A 292 -9.79 -17.74 -26.73
CA CYS A 292 -9.40 -19.08 -26.29
C CYS A 292 -9.13 -20.04 -27.48
N GLU A 293 -9.94 -19.98 -28.54
CA GLU A 293 -9.69 -20.72 -29.78
C GLU A 293 -8.35 -20.33 -30.40
N LEU A 294 -8.04 -19.03 -30.43
CA LEU A 294 -6.76 -18.53 -30.92
C LEU A 294 -5.61 -19.03 -30.04
N TYR A 295 -5.73 -18.97 -28.72
CA TYR A 295 -4.74 -19.50 -27.78
C TYR A 295 -4.38 -20.96 -28.04
N ASN A 296 -5.39 -21.79 -28.31
CA ASN A 296 -5.21 -23.23 -28.56
C ASN A 296 -4.69 -23.55 -29.98
N SER A 297 -4.55 -22.53 -30.85
CA SER A 297 -4.04 -22.73 -32.21
C SER A 297 -2.54 -23.04 -32.22
N LYS A 298 -2.10 -23.96 -33.08
CA LYS A 298 -0.73 -24.50 -33.07
C LYS A 298 0.37 -23.51 -33.53
N ASN A 299 0.00 -22.34 -34.05
CA ASN A 299 0.90 -21.44 -34.76
C ASN A 299 1.36 -20.20 -33.96
N GLN A 300 1.00 -20.10 -32.67
CA GLN A 300 1.32 -18.92 -31.87
C GLN A 300 2.73 -18.99 -31.27
N SER A 301 3.42 -17.85 -31.23
CA SER A 301 4.67 -17.71 -30.47
C SER A 301 4.40 -17.67 -28.98
N LEU A 302 5.41 -17.98 -28.16
CA LEU A 302 5.30 -17.88 -26.70
C LEU A 302 4.88 -16.47 -26.24
N THR A 303 5.39 -15.43 -26.90
CA THR A 303 5.04 -14.03 -26.61
C THR A 303 3.58 -13.71 -26.89
N GLU A 304 3.00 -14.27 -27.96
CA GLU A 304 1.56 -14.09 -28.26
C GLU A 304 0.69 -14.78 -27.21
N LEU A 305 1.07 -15.98 -26.75
CA LEU A 305 0.38 -16.68 -25.67
C LEU A 305 0.43 -15.87 -24.37
N GLU A 306 1.57 -15.29 -24.02
CA GLU A 306 1.73 -14.42 -22.85
C GLU A 306 0.83 -13.19 -22.94
N ASP A 307 0.77 -12.53 -24.10
CA ASP A 307 -0.08 -11.37 -24.33
C ASP A 307 -1.58 -11.73 -24.22
N ILE A 308 -2.00 -12.90 -24.73
CA ILE A 308 -3.38 -13.38 -24.58
C ILE A 308 -3.73 -13.62 -23.11
N VAL A 309 -2.85 -14.28 -22.35
CA VAL A 309 -3.08 -14.48 -20.91
C VAL A 309 -3.11 -13.15 -20.17
N HIS A 310 -2.26 -12.19 -20.55
CA HIS A 310 -2.31 -10.85 -19.99
C HIS A 310 -3.65 -10.15 -20.26
N VAL A 311 -4.24 -10.29 -21.46
CA VAL A 311 -5.60 -9.79 -21.75
C VAL A 311 -6.62 -10.40 -20.79
N LEU A 312 -6.59 -11.72 -20.61
CA LEU A 312 -7.48 -12.44 -19.69
C LEU A 312 -7.28 -11.98 -18.23
N CYS A 313 -6.03 -11.75 -17.80
CA CYS A 313 -5.72 -11.20 -16.49
C CYS A 313 -6.29 -9.79 -16.28
N CYS A 314 -6.32 -8.94 -17.31
CA CYS A 314 -6.91 -7.59 -17.21
C CYS A 314 -8.44 -7.65 -17.00
N LEU A 315 -9.11 -8.62 -17.64
CA LEU A 315 -10.55 -8.79 -17.48
C LEU A 315 -10.95 -9.20 -16.06
N THR A 316 -10.06 -9.86 -15.31
CA THR A 316 -10.33 -10.22 -13.90
C THR A 316 -10.41 -9.03 -12.94
N ASP A 317 -10.06 -7.82 -13.38
CA ASP A 317 -10.09 -6.64 -12.52
C ASP A 317 -11.52 -6.06 -12.34
N THR A 318 -12.54 -6.60 -13.02
CA THR A 318 -13.95 -6.18 -12.89
C THR A 318 -14.91 -7.35 -12.69
N GLU A 319 -15.94 -7.17 -11.86
CA GLU A 319 -16.90 -8.22 -11.47
C GLU A 319 -17.69 -8.78 -12.67
N HIS A 320 -18.21 -7.91 -13.54
CA HIS A 320 -18.97 -8.35 -14.72
C HIS A 320 -18.17 -9.27 -15.65
N ALA A 321 -16.91 -8.91 -15.92
CA ALA A 321 -16.05 -9.73 -16.76
C ALA A 321 -15.67 -11.07 -16.10
N VAL A 322 -15.64 -11.12 -14.76
CA VAL A 322 -15.45 -12.36 -14.01
C VAL A 322 -16.64 -13.30 -14.19
N ASP A 323 -17.88 -12.79 -14.18
CA ASP A 323 -19.07 -13.60 -14.46
C ASP A 323 -19.05 -14.18 -15.88
N LEU A 324 -18.60 -13.39 -16.87
CA LEU A 324 -18.40 -13.86 -18.24
C LEU A 324 -17.34 -14.94 -18.34
N LEU A 325 -16.20 -14.79 -17.64
CA LEU A 325 -15.15 -15.80 -17.56
C LEU A 325 -15.64 -17.07 -16.84
N ARG A 326 -16.50 -16.94 -15.83
CA ARG A 326 -17.18 -18.08 -15.17
C ARG A 326 -18.08 -18.81 -16.16
N ALA A 327 -18.89 -18.09 -16.92
CA ALA A 327 -19.76 -18.70 -17.94
C ALA A 327 -18.95 -19.39 -19.04
N CYS A 328 -17.89 -18.76 -19.53
CA CYS A 328 -17.01 -19.30 -20.59
C CYS A 328 -16.25 -20.56 -20.15
N SER A 329 -16.00 -20.71 -18.84
CA SER A 329 -15.25 -21.86 -18.32
C SER A 329 -16.09 -23.13 -18.17
N GLN A 330 -17.42 -23.07 -18.27
CA GLN A 330 -18.31 -24.23 -18.28
C GLN A 330 -18.23 -25.06 -19.58
N ASP A 331 -17.69 -24.50 -20.67
CA ASP A 331 -17.52 -25.21 -21.94
C ASP A 331 -16.23 -26.04 -21.95
N GLN A 332 -16.38 -27.37 -22.08
CA GLN A 332 -15.28 -28.33 -21.96
C GLN A 332 -14.23 -28.23 -23.09
N ASP A 333 -14.61 -27.80 -24.30
CA ASP A 333 -13.74 -27.85 -25.48
C ASP A 333 -13.22 -26.47 -25.96
N ARG A 334 -13.95 -25.39 -25.70
CA ARG A 334 -13.63 -24.03 -26.18
C ARG A 334 -13.44 -22.99 -25.07
N GLY A 335 -13.50 -23.44 -23.82
CA GLY A 335 -13.42 -22.58 -22.65
C GLY A 335 -12.01 -22.23 -22.20
N LEU A 336 -11.96 -21.46 -21.12
CA LEU A 336 -10.74 -21.01 -20.45
C LEU A 336 -9.94 -22.15 -19.78
N VAL A 337 -10.62 -23.19 -19.31
CA VAL A 337 -10.01 -24.30 -18.54
C VAL A 337 -9.03 -25.13 -19.39
N PRO A 338 -9.35 -25.51 -20.64
CA PRO A 338 -8.37 -26.07 -21.57
C PRO A 338 -7.12 -25.21 -21.75
N CYS A 339 -7.25 -23.88 -21.82
CA CYS A 339 -6.10 -22.98 -21.95
C CYS A 339 -5.20 -23.04 -20.70
N ILE A 340 -5.79 -23.00 -19.51
CA ILE A 340 -5.06 -23.12 -18.24
C ILE A 340 -4.36 -24.49 -18.17
N ARG A 341 -5.10 -25.58 -18.36
CA ARG A 341 -4.57 -26.95 -18.24
C ARG A 341 -3.47 -27.23 -19.27
N SER A 342 -3.69 -26.88 -20.54
CA SER A 342 -2.70 -27.10 -21.59
C SER A 342 -1.40 -26.35 -21.31
N THR A 343 -1.46 -25.17 -20.71
CA THR A 343 -0.28 -24.36 -20.41
C THR A 343 0.52 -24.93 -19.25
N LEU A 344 -0.15 -25.27 -18.14
CA LEU A 344 0.48 -25.89 -16.99
C LEU A 344 1.15 -27.22 -17.39
N LEU A 345 0.53 -28.01 -18.27
CA LEU A 345 1.14 -29.26 -18.73
C LEU A 345 2.27 -29.08 -19.75
N ARG A 346 2.20 -28.07 -20.63
CA ARG A 346 3.13 -27.91 -21.75
C ARG A 346 4.37 -27.09 -21.41
N PHE A 347 4.25 -26.12 -20.50
CA PHE A 347 5.32 -25.18 -20.18
C PHE A 347 5.58 -25.19 -18.66
N PRO A 348 6.49 -26.04 -18.17
CA PRO A 348 6.72 -26.15 -16.73
C PRO A 348 7.58 -25.03 -16.14
N THR A 349 8.47 -24.43 -16.95
CA THR A 349 9.46 -23.43 -16.53
C THR A 349 9.43 -22.22 -17.47
N SER A 350 8.37 -21.41 -17.41
CA SER A 350 8.23 -20.22 -18.25
C SER A 350 7.49 -19.10 -17.55
N ARG A 351 7.70 -17.85 -17.99
CA ARG A 351 6.93 -16.69 -17.55
C ARG A 351 5.42 -16.89 -17.76
N LEU A 352 5.03 -17.49 -18.88
CA LEU A 352 3.63 -17.87 -19.18
C LEU A 352 2.99 -18.72 -18.07
N THR A 353 3.73 -19.66 -17.49
CA THR A 353 3.27 -20.48 -16.36
C THR A 353 2.89 -19.63 -15.16
N ILE A 354 3.71 -18.62 -14.85
CA ILE A 354 3.45 -17.68 -13.73
C ILE A 354 2.19 -16.85 -14.02
N LEU A 355 2.03 -16.34 -15.24
CA LEU A 355 0.83 -15.58 -15.63
C LEU A 355 -0.45 -16.43 -15.51
N ILE A 356 -0.40 -17.71 -15.89
CA ILE A 356 -1.52 -18.63 -15.72
C ILE A 356 -1.79 -18.95 -14.24
N VAL A 357 -0.76 -19.13 -13.42
CA VAL A 357 -0.93 -19.31 -11.97
C VAL A 357 -1.60 -18.07 -11.37
N GLN A 358 -1.17 -16.86 -11.75
CA GLN A 358 -1.81 -15.61 -11.32
C GLN A 358 -3.27 -15.52 -11.74
N LEU A 359 -3.57 -15.78 -13.02
CA LEU A 359 -4.93 -15.79 -13.56
C LEU A 359 -5.83 -16.76 -12.78
N THR A 360 -5.34 -17.98 -12.58
CA THR A 360 -6.10 -19.05 -11.91
C THR A 360 -6.33 -18.71 -10.44
N CYS A 361 -5.32 -18.20 -9.73
CA CYS A 361 -5.47 -17.74 -8.35
C CYS A 361 -6.50 -16.61 -8.24
N LYS A 362 -6.43 -15.60 -9.13
CA LYS A 362 -7.40 -14.50 -9.15
C LYS A 362 -8.83 -15.02 -9.34
N LEU A 363 -9.05 -15.91 -10.31
CA LEU A 363 -10.37 -16.46 -10.59
C LEU A 363 -10.91 -17.28 -9.41
N LEU A 364 -10.10 -18.15 -8.82
CA LEU A 364 -10.48 -18.94 -7.63
C LEU A 364 -10.90 -18.04 -6.47
N ILE A 365 -10.10 -17.01 -6.18
CA ILE A 365 -10.39 -16.04 -5.10
C ILE A 365 -11.69 -15.29 -5.39
N LEU A 366 -11.93 -14.86 -6.62
CA LEU A 366 -13.11 -14.10 -6.99
C LEU A 366 -14.37 -14.97 -6.99
N PHE A 367 -14.29 -16.22 -7.45
CA PHE A 367 -15.39 -17.18 -7.41
C PHE A 367 -15.75 -17.59 -5.98
N ALA A 368 -14.77 -17.68 -5.08
CA ALA A 368 -15.04 -17.98 -3.66
C ALA A 368 -15.81 -16.88 -2.93
N ASN A 369 -15.73 -15.61 -3.38
CA ASN A 369 -16.41 -14.48 -2.74
C ASN A 369 -17.84 -14.23 -3.25
N SER A 370 -18.24 -14.83 -4.38
CA SER A 370 -19.62 -14.73 -4.86
C SER A 370 -20.52 -15.70 -4.07
N GLU A 371 -21.40 -15.17 -3.22
CA GLU A 371 -22.24 -15.87 -2.23
C GLU A 371 -23.24 -16.93 -2.79
N ILE A 372 -23.14 -17.29 -4.07
CA ILE A 372 -24.09 -18.15 -4.77
C ILE A 372 -23.34 -19.36 -5.33
N THR A 373 -23.11 -20.36 -4.48
CA THR A 373 -23.40 -21.79 -4.70
C THR A 373 -22.61 -22.66 -3.72
N GLU A 374 -23.19 -23.80 -3.39
CA GLU A 374 -22.63 -24.91 -2.62
C GLU A 374 -21.15 -25.18 -2.95
N ARG A 375 -20.40 -25.69 -1.97
CA ARG A 375 -19.01 -26.19 -2.07
C ARG A 375 -18.81 -27.10 -3.30
N GLU A 376 -18.59 -26.53 -4.46
CA GLU A 376 -17.94 -27.23 -5.56
C GLU A 376 -16.48 -26.79 -5.56
N ASP A 377 -15.61 -27.66 -5.04
CA ASP A 377 -14.14 -27.54 -5.04
C ASP A 377 -13.55 -27.63 -6.47
N SER A 378 -14.23 -27.04 -7.46
CA SER A 378 -13.86 -27.08 -8.86
C SER A 378 -13.96 -25.70 -9.51
N LEU A 379 -12.85 -25.26 -10.09
CA LEU A 379 -12.82 -24.13 -11.01
C LEU A 379 -13.41 -24.61 -12.34
N CYS A 380 -14.74 -24.54 -12.50
CA CYS A 380 -15.41 -24.84 -13.77
C CYS A 380 -14.86 -26.11 -14.47
N GLY A 381 -14.63 -27.18 -13.72
CA GLY A 381 -14.09 -28.46 -14.25
C GLY A 381 -12.61 -28.77 -13.99
N MET A 382 -11.81 -27.90 -13.36
CA MET A 382 -10.51 -28.27 -12.75
C MET A 382 -10.64 -28.30 -11.24
N LYS A 383 -10.31 -29.43 -10.59
CA LYS A 383 -10.38 -29.53 -9.12
C LYS A 383 -9.31 -28.66 -8.48
N LEU A 384 -9.62 -28.01 -7.35
CA LEU A 384 -8.63 -27.23 -6.61
C LEU A 384 -7.41 -28.07 -6.22
N SER A 385 -7.62 -29.36 -5.88
CA SER A 385 -6.53 -30.31 -5.64
C SER A 385 -5.62 -30.52 -6.85
N GLU A 386 -6.18 -30.66 -8.06
CA GLU A 386 -5.42 -30.80 -9.31
C GLU A 386 -4.55 -29.56 -9.55
N PHE A 387 -5.11 -28.36 -9.36
CA PHE A 387 -4.37 -27.11 -9.48
C PHE A 387 -3.24 -26.97 -8.47
N VAL A 388 -3.52 -27.22 -7.18
CA VAL A 388 -2.52 -27.12 -6.12
C VAL A 388 -1.37 -28.10 -6.38
N THR A 389 -1.65 -29.34 -6.78
CA THR A 389 -0.61 -30.30 -7.16
C THR A 389 0.24 -29.78 -8.33
N LEU A 390 -0.38 -29.24 -9.38
CA LEU A 390 0.36 -28.66 -10.51
C LEU A 390 1.24 -27.49 -10.06
N VAL A 391 0.72 -26.56 -9.27
CA VAL A 391 1.49 -25.43 -8.72
C VAL A 391 2.68 -25.93 -7.90
N VAL A 392 2.48 -26.89 -6.99
CA VAL A 392 3.57 -27.49 -6.20
C VAL A 392 4.62 -28.10 -7.13
N THR A 393 4.21 -28.89 -8.13
CA THR A 393 5.17 -29.49 -9.07
C THR A 393 5.97 -28.44 -9.84
N HIS A 394 5.35 -27.35 -10.32
CA HIS A 394 6.03 -26.26 -11.03
C HIS A 394 7.08 -25.55 -10.18
N PHE A 395 6.79 -25.32 -8.90
CA PHE A 395 7.73 -24.68 -7.98
C PHE A 395 8.84 -25.62 -7.50
N LEU A 396 8.71 -26.94 -7.71
CA LEU A 396 9.74 -27.93 -7.40
C LEU A 396 10.70 -28.21 -8.58
N VAL A 397 10.40 -27.72 -9.79
CA VAL A 397 11.29 -27.94 -10.95
C VAL A 397 12.57 -27.11 -10.78
N ASN A 398 13.71 -27.79 -10.85
CA ASN A 398 15.02 -27.13 -10.86
C ASN A 398 15.48 -26.88 -12.30
N GLU A 399 16.13 -25.74 -12.54
CA GLU A 399 16.81 -25.49 -13.82
C GLU A 399 18.05 -26.38 -13.94
N THR A 400 18.17 -27.14 -15.02
CA THR A 400 19.28 -28.09 -15.24
C THR A 400 20.54 -27.45 -15.81
N ASP A 401 20.49 -26.18 -16.22
CA ASP A 401 21.45 -25.56 -17.16
C ASP A 401 22.21 -24.32 -16.61
N THR A 402 22.26 -24.10 -15.29
CA THR A 402 22.97 -22.94 -14.71
C THR A 402 23.95 -23.31 -13.60
N ASP A 403 25.00 -22.49 -13.43
CA ASP A 403 26.03 -22.59 -12.38
C ASP A 403 25.49 -22.50 -10.93
N CYS A 404 24.17 -22.35 -10.74
CA CYS A 404 23.49 -22.23 -9.45
C CYS A 404 22.32 -23.21 -9.38
N PRO A 405 22.49 -24.42 -8.78
CA PRO A 405 21.41 -25.37 -8.65
C PRO A 405 20.31 -24.82 -7.73
N GLY A 406 19.09 -24.68 -8.26
CA GLY A 406 17.93 -24.20 -7.50
C GLY A 406 16.65 -24.18 -8.35
N PRO A 407 15.50 -23.84 -7.74
CA PRO A 407 14.23 -23.75 -8.45
C PRO A 407 14.28 -22.68 -9.53
N TRP A 408 13.73 -22.99 -10.69
CA TRP A 408 13.84 -22.16 -11.90
C TRP A 408 13.37 -20.70 -11.68
N TYR A 409 12.34 -20.47 -10.86
CA TYR A 409 11.81 -19.12 -10.63
C TYR A 409 12.74 -18.23 -9.79
N ILE A 410 13.69 -18.81 -9.05
CA ILE A 410 14.71 -18.06 -8.31
C ILE A 410 15.88 -17.67 -9.23
N SER A 411 16.23 -18.51 -10.21
CA SER A 411 17.38 -18.30 -11.11
C SER A 411 17.04 -17.64 -12.45
N SER A 412 15.80 -17.78 -12.94
CA SER A 412 15.39 -17.38 -14.30
C SER A 412 15.59 -15.90 -14.58
N LYS A 413 16.16 -15.48 -15.71
CA LYS A 413 16.28 -14.04 -16.03
C LYS A 413 15.00 -13.41 -16.60
N ASP A 414 14.07 -14.24 -17.05
CA ASP A 414 12.89 -13.80 -17.80
C ASP A 414 11.72 -13.38 -16.90
N LEU A 415 11.78 -13.69 -15.61
CA LEU A 415 10.76 -13.34 -14.63
C LEU A 415 11.09 -12.03 -13.90
N SER A 416 10.19 -11.06 -13.93
CA SER A 416 10.37 -9.83 -13.16
C SER A 416 10.09 -10.04 -11.66
N GLU A 417 10.73 -9.23 -10.81
CA GLU A 417 10.49 -9.25 -9.37
C GLU A 417 9.05 -8.88 -9.00
N ASP A 418 8.43 -7.96 -9.75
CA ASP A 418 7.04 -7.53 -9.55
C ASP A 418 6.03 -8.64 -9.86
N GLU A 419 6.27 -9.43 -10.93
CA GLU A 419 5.44 -10.60 -11.25
C GLU A 419 5.53 -11.66 -10.15
N LEU A 420 6.73 -11.92 -9.63
CA LEU A 420 6.90 -12.86 -8.53
C LEU A 420 6.19 -12.38 -7.25
N LYS A 421 6.31 -11.09 -6.93
CA LYS A 421 5.63 -10.46 -5.79
C LYS A 421 4.10 -10.55 -5.91
N LEU A 422 3.54 -10.31 -7.10
CA LEU A 422 2.11 -10.48 -7.36
C LEU A 422 1.68 -11.94 -7.17
N THR A 423 2.47 -12.89 -7.69
CA THR A 423 2.20 -14.32 -7.55
C THR A 423 2.15 -14.74 -6.09
N TYR A 424 3.15 -14.33 -5.30
CA TYR A 424 3.20 -14.57 -3.86
C TYR A 424 2.02 -13.96 -3.12
N SER A 425 1.64 -12.71 -3.41
CA SER A 425 0.45 -12.07 -2.83
C SER A 425 -0.83 -12.86 -3.11
N LEU A 426 -1.02 -13.31 -4.36
CA LEU A 426 -2.19 -14.10 -4.76
C LEU A 426 -2.21 -15.48 -4.11
N LEU A 427 -1.06 -16.15 -4.00
CA LEU A 427 -0.96 -17.43 -3.31
C LEU A 427 -1.30 -17.30 -1.83
N VAL A 428 -0.76 -16.28 -1.12
CA VAL A 428 -1.14 -16.03 0.29
C VAL A 428 -2.66 -15.87 0.41
N ARG A 429 -3.28 -15.07 -0.46
CA ARG A 429 -4.74 -14.85 -0.42
C ARG A 429 -5.51 -16.13 -0.72
N LEU A 430 -5.08 -16.93 -1.70
CA LEU A 430 -5.71 -18.20 -2.06
C LEU A 430 -5.71 -19.19 -0.88
N PHE A 431 -4.54 -19.45 -0.28
CA PHE A 431 -4.43 -20.37 0.85
C PHE A 431 -5.08 -19.82 2.13
N SER A 432 -5.19 -18.49 2.26
CA SER A 432 -5.97 -17.87 3.35
C SER A 432 -7.47 -18.15 3.22
N CYS A 433 -7.99 -18.21 1.99
CA CYS A 433 -9.38 -18.57 1.69
C CYS A 433 -9.63 -20.09 1.77
N HIS A 434 -8.65 -20.91 1.37
CA HIS A 434 -8.73 -22.37 1.34
C HIS A 434 -7.70 -23.04 2.25
N ARG A 435 -7.92 -22.94 3.58
CA ARG A 435 -6.97 -23.42 4.60
C ARG A 435 -6.66 -24.91 4.52
N ASP A 436 -7.59 -25.74 4.06
CA ASP A 436 -7.42 -27.20 3.96
C ASP A 436 -6.22 -27.61 3.07
N TYR A 437 -5.85 -26.76 2.10
CA TYR A 437 -4.73 -26.97 1.20
C TYR A 437 -3.43 -26.29 1.65
N ALA A 438 -3.43 -25.58 2.79
CA ALA A 438 -2.25 -24.90 3.30
C ALA A 438 -1.12 -25.89 3.61
N THR A 439 -1.46 -27.12 4.02
CA THR A 439 -0.48 -28.18 4.34
C THR A 439 0.35 -28.60 3.12
N CYS A 440 -0.18 -28.50 1.89
CA CYS A 440 0.54 -28.77 0.65
C CYS A 440 1.75 -27.83 0.44
N LEU A 441 1.77 -26.66 1.10
CA LEU A 441 2.91 -25.74 1.03
C LEU A 441 4.18 -26.33 1.66
N HIS A 442 4.05 -27.27 2.60
CA HIS A 442 5.23 -27.97 3.15
C HIS A 442 5.93 -28.81 2.10
N GLU A 443 5.22 -29.34 1.11
CA GLU A 443 5.79 -30.15 0.03
C GLU A 443 6.70 -29.33 -0.89
N MET A 444 6.47 -28.01 -0.98
CA MET A 444 7.28 -27.10 -1.77
C MET A 444 8.69 -26.86 -1.19
N ASN A 445 8.96 -27.31 0.05
CA ASN A 445 10.25 -27.19 0.72
C ASN A 445 10.86 -25.76 0.70
N LEU A 446 10.01 -24.73 0.71
CA LEU A 446 10.42 -23.33 0.50
C LEU A 446 11.46 -22.84 1.52
N TRP A 447 11.43 -23.38 2.73
CA TRP A 447 12.36 -23.06 3.81
C TRP A 447 13.81 -23.44 3.50
N HIS A 448 14.04 -24.47 2.66
CA HIS A 448 15.37 -24.89 2.25
C HIS A 448 15.99 -23.96 1.21
N LEU A 449 15.17 -23.14 0.55
CA LEU A 449 15.59 -22.19 -0.47
C LEU A 449 16.10 -20.87 0.12
N ILE A 450 15.93 -20.67 1.42
CA ILE A 450 16.44 -19.50 2.13
C ILE A 450 17.95 -19.68 2.31
N THR A 451 18.71 -19.06 1.43
CA THR A 451 20.17 -19.01 1.49
C THR A 451 20.64 -17.56 1.72
N PRO A 452 21.72 -17.35 2.49
CA PRO A 452 22.22 -16.01 2.78
C PRO A 452 22.95 -15.35 1.60
N ASP A 453 23.29 -16.12 0.55
CA ASP A 453 23.84 -15.59 -0.71
C ASP A 453 22.72 -15.29 -1.74
N GLY A 454 21.46 -15.37 -1.30
CA GLY A 454 20.30 -15.21 -2.14
C GLY A 454 20.16 -13.79 -2.69
N GLY A 455 19.96 -13.68 -4.01
CA GLY A 455 19.59 -12.42 -4.65
C GLY A 455 18.25 -11.86 -4.17
N PRO A 456 17.77 -10.74 -4.73
CA PRO A 456 16.54 -10.05 -4.31
C PRO A 456 15.29 -10.96 -4.25
N ARG A 457 15.24 -12.02 -5.06
CA ARG A 457 14.16 -13.03 -5.06
C ARG A 457 14.09 -13.88 -3.80
N VAL A 458 15.22 -14.17 -3.16
CA VAL A 458 15.21 -14.85 -1.84
C VAL A 458 14.67 -13.88 -0.78
N GLY A 459 14.95 -12.59 -0.92
CA GLY A 459 14.31 -11.54 -0.12
C GLY A 459 12.79 -11.53 -0.29
N LEU A 460 12.29 -11.60 -1.53
CA LEU A 460 10.86 -11.72 -1.82
C LEU A 460 10.26 -13.01 -1.24
N LEU A 461 10.96 -14.13 -1.33
CA LEU A 461 10.53 -15.40 -0.72
C LEU A 461 10.40 -15.26 0.81
N CYS A 462 11.37 -14.60 1.46
CA CYS A 462 11.29 -14.34 2.90
C CYS A 462 10.09 -13.46 3.26
N GLN A 463 9.80 -12.42 2.46
CA GLN A 463 8.60 -11.58 2.65
C GLN A 463 7.31 -12.38 2.43
N PHE A 464 7.28 -13.25 1.43
CA PHE A 464 6.16 -14.15 1.17
C PHE A 464 5.91 -15.07 2.35
N LEU A 465 6.93 -15.80 2.82
CA LEU A 465 6.80 -16.69 3.98
C LEU A 465 6.42 -15.93 5.25
N THR A 466 6.94 -14.72 5.45
CA THR A 466 6.56 -13.86 6.57
C THR A 466 5.07 -13.52 6.53
N THR A 467 4.58 -13.10 5.36
CA THR A 467 3.16 -12.74 5.16
C THR A 467 2.26 -13.98 5.28
N LEU A 468 2.73 -15.12 4.75
CA LEU A 468 2.03 -16.39 4.84
C LEU A 468 1.85 -16.85 6.30
N LEU A 469 2.90 -16.79 7.12
CA LEU A 469 2.84 -17.11 8.55
C LEU A 469 1.87 -16.21 9.32
N ILE A 470 1.74 -14.95 8.91
CA ILE A 470 0.80 -14.01 9.53
C ILE A 470 -0.64 -14.42 9.23
N HIS A 471 -0.94 -14.86 8.01
CA HIS A 471 -2.30 -15.29 7.66
C HIS A 471 -2.63 -16.74 8.05
N LEU A 472 -1.62 -17.61 8.15
CA LEU A 472 -1.72 -19.04 8.40
C LEU A 472 -0.71 -19.48 9.49
N PRO A 473 -0.92 -19.08 10.76
CA PRO A 473 -0.02 -19.47 11.86
C PRO A 473 0.00 -20.99 12.11
N GLU A 474 -1.05 -21.68 11.69
CA GLU A 474 -1.23 -23.14 11.72
C GLU A 474 -0.06 -23.92 11.07
N LEU A 475 0.64 -23.31 10.10
CA LEU A 475 1.78 -23.92 9.38
C LEU A 475 2.99 -24.21 10.28
N THR A 476 3.10 -23.59 11.45
CA THR A 476 4.20 -23.85 12.40
C THR A 476 3.73 -24.56 13.66
N THR A 477 2.42 -24.63 13.91
CA THR A 477 1.85 -25.14 15.17
C THR A 477 1.24 -26.53 15.08
N HIS A 478 0.92 -27.06 13.89
CA HIS A 478 0.31 -28.40 13.77
C HIS A 478 1.36 -29.54 13.88
N PRO A 479 1.24 -30.43 14.88
CA PRO A 479 2.16 -31.54 15.09
C PRO A 479 1.79 -32.82 14.31
N SER A 480 0.81 -32.77 13.39
CA SER A 480 0.22 -33.94 12.73
C SER A 480 0.85 -34.35 11.39
N ILE A 481 1.88 -33.66 10.91
CA ILE A 481 2.60 -34.01 9.68
C ILE A 481 4.09 -34.10 10.02
N ASP A 482 4.73 -35.21 9.64
CA ASP A 482 6.14 -35.56 9.83
C ASP A 482 7.03 -34.48 10.47
N GLN A 483 7.49 -34.72 11.70
CA GLN A 483 8.41 -33.86 12.48
C GLN A 483 9.68 -33.41 11.73
N LYS A 484 9.97 -33.97 10.54
CA LYS A 484 11.13 -33.66 9.72
C LYS A 484 11.08 -32.28 9.04
N ASN A 485 9.91 -31.68 8.86
CA ASN A 485 9.74 -30.42 8.11
C ASN A 485 9.32 -29.21 8.96
N LEU A 486 9.27 -29.34 10.28
CA LEU A 486 8.90 -28.24 11.18
C LEU A 486 10.09 -27.29 11.35
N VAL A 487 9.95 -26.06 10.88
CA VAL A 487 11.05 -25.08 10.88
C VAL A 487 11.00 -24.24 12.14
N THR A 488 12.04 -24.36 12.96
CA THR A 488 12.26 -23.52 14.14
C THR A 488 13.30 -22.45 13.84
N VAL A 489 13.30 -21.37 14.64
CA VAL A 489 14.30 -20.30 14.57
C VAL A 489 15.74 -20.86 14.63
N GLU A 490 15.98 -21.82 15.52
CA GLU A 490 17.29 -22.45 15.70
C GLU A 490 17.73 -23.20 14.43
N THR A 491 16.87 -24.06 13.87
CA THR A 491 17.19 -24.81 12.63
C THR A 491 17.45 -23.90 11.43
N LEU A 492 16.76 -22.76 11.32
CA LEU A 492 16.98 -21.79 10.26
C LEU A 492 18.31 -21.05 10.45
N LEU A 493 18.61 -20.59 11.67
CA LEU A 493 19.86 -19.91 11.99
C LEU A 493 21.09 -20.82 11.82
N GLU A 494 21.01 -22.08 12.26
CA GLU A 494 22.06 -23.08 12.06
C GLU A 494 22.37 -23.27 10.57
N ARG A 495 21.33 -23.38 9.73
CA ARG A 495 21.47 -23.50 8.28
C ARG A 495 22.13 -22.27 7.65
N LEU A 496 21.69 -21.07 8.03
CA LEU A 496 22.25 -19.82 7.51
C LEU A 496 23.74 -19.69 7.87
N ASN A 497 24.14 -20.13 9.08
CA ASN A 497 25.54 -20.13 9.50
C ASN A 497 26.38 -21.25 8.86
N ALA A 498 25.79 -22.39 8.52
CA ALA A 498 26.51 -23.52 7.92
C ALA A 498 26.93 -23.26 6.46
N THR A 499 26.25 -22.37 5.76
CA THR A 499 26.62 -22.01 4.37
C THR A 499 27.92 -21.20 4.35
N LYS A 500 28.81 -21.44 3.39
CA LYS A 500 30.06 -20.67 3.27
C LYS A 500 29.77 -19.25 2.78
N PRO A 501 30.49 -18.21 3.26
CA PRO A 501 30.38 -16.85 2.71
C PRO A 501 30.82 -16.86 1.25
N ASN A 502 29.93 -16.44 0.36
CA ASN A 502 30.23 -16.26 -1.06
C ASN A 502 30.61 -14.80 -1.32
N VAL A 503 31.34 -14.53 -2.41
CA VAL A 503 31.97 -13.21 -2.69
C VAL A 503 30.95 -12.10 -3.00
N LYS A 504 29.67 -12.43 -3.22
CA LYS A 504 28.62 -11.45 -3.55
C LYS A 504 27.96 -10.87 -2.30
N GLN A 505 28.07 -9.56 -2.13
CA GLN A 505 27.38 -8.81 -1.08
C GLN A 505 25.86 -8.95 -1.21
N MET A 506 25.21 -9.26 -0.09
CA MET A 506 23.75 -9.32 -0.02
C MET A 506 23.12 -7.92 0.06
N ASP A 507 22.02 -7.70 -0.68
CA ASP A 507 21.27 -6.44 -0.59
C ASP A 507 20.62 -6.27 0.79
N ASN A 508 20.66 -5.05 1.32
CA ASN A 508 20.07 -4.66 2.61
C ASN A 508 18.60 -5.10 2.70
N ASN A 509 17.84 -5.04 1.61
CA ASN A 509 16.43 -5.45 1.63
C ASN A 509 16.25 -6.95 1.88
N THR A 510 17.12 -7.80 1.31
CA THR A 510 17.13 -9.25 1.58
C THR A 510 17.47 -9.51 3.04
N ILE A 511 18.45 -8.80 3.60
CA ILE A 511 18.79 -8.88 5.03
C ILE A 511 17.57 -8.59 5.91
N LEU A 512 16.87 -7.49 5.62
CA LEU A 512 15.70 -7.05 6.39
C LEU A 512 14.51 -8.01 6.23
N ALA A 513 14.34 -8.60 5.05
CA ALA A 513 13.32 -9.62 4.80
C ALA A 513 13.60 -10.91 5.60
N MET A 514 14.85 -11.38 5.62
CA MET A 514 15.25 -12.52 6.45
C MET A 514 15.09 -12.24 7.94
N CYS A 515 15.49 -11.06 8.40
CA CYS A 515 15.25 -10.65 9.79
C CYS A 515 13.75 -10.65 10.12
N GLY A 516 12.92 -10.11 9.22
CA GLY A 516 11.46 -10.12 9.37
C GLY A 516 10.90 -11.53 9.53
N LEU A 517 11.37 -12.49 8.72
CA LEU A 517 10.96 -13.89 8.80
C LEU A 517 11.35 -14.53 10.14
N ILE A 518 12.59 -14.33 10.59
CA ILE A 518 13.08 -14.86 11.87
C ILE A 518 12.30 -14.25 13.05
N PHE A 519 12.00 -12.96 12.99
CA PHE A 519 11.19 -12.30 14.01
C PHE A 519 9.74 -12.79 14.00
N GLN A 520 9.16 -13.06 12.83
CA GLN A 520 7.82 -13.63 12.73
C GLN A 520 7.76 -15.06 13.28
N LEU A 521 8.76 -15.89 13.02
CA LEU A 521 8.89 -17.24 13.61
C LEU A 521 9.05 -17.22 15.14
N SER A 522 9.40 -16.06 15.71
CA SER A 522 9.52 -15.85 17.16
C SER A 522 8.45 -14.94 17.73
N ALA A 523 7.30 -14.72 17.05
CA ALA A 523 6.26 -13.81 17.54
C ALA A 523 5.87 -14.05 19.02
N ASP A 524 5.74 -15.33 19.42
CA ASP A 524 5.33 -15.71 20.78
C ASP A 524 6.38 -15.53 21.88
N ARG A 525 7.67 -15.35 21.53
CA ARG A 525 8.77 -15.28 22.51
C ARG A 525 9.86 -14.30 22.14
N PHE A 526 10.62 -13.84 23.11
CA PHE A 526 11.85 -13.12 22.79
C PHE A 526 12.92 -14.07 22.28
N LEU A 527 13.72 -13.61 21.32
CA LEU A 527 14.94 -14.32 20.90
C LEU A 527 15.90 -14.44 22.08
N THR A 528 16.52 -15.60 22.22
CA THR A 528 17.56 -15.84 23.23
C THR A 528 18.84 -15.08 22.87
N ALA A 529 19.70 -14.83 23.86
CA ALA A 529 21.00 -14.19 23.61
C ALA A 529 21.85 -14.94 22.57
N LYS A 530 21.75 -16.28 22.54
CA LYS A 530 22.42 -17.14 21.54
C LYS A 530 21.86 -16.91 20.14
N GLU A 531 20.53 -16.91 19.99
CA GLU A 531 19.86 -16.66 18.70
C GLU A 531 20.14 -15.24 18.19
N CYS A 532 20.12 -14.23 19.07
CA CYS A 532 20.49 -12.86 18.73
C CYS A 532 21.94 -12.74 18.24
N HIS A 533 22.88 -13.37 18.96
CA HIS A 533 24.29 -13.37 18.55
C HIS A 533 24.48 -14.10 17.21
N SER A 534 23.84 -15.25 17.06
CA SER A 534 23.83 -16.03 15.82
C SER A 534 23.32 -15.19 14.65
N LEU A 535 22.14 -14.58 14.77
CA LEU A 535 21.56 -13.71 13.74
C LEU A 535 22.51 -12.58 13.35
N LEU A 536 23.03 -11.83 14.33
CA LEU A 536 23.93 -10.70 14.05
C LEU A 536 25.24 -11.17 13.42
N SER A 537 25.78 -12.32 13.82
CA SER A 537 26.98 -12.92 13.22
C SER A 537 26.74 -13.36 11.77
N THR A 538 25.55 -13.90 11.46
CA THR A 538 25.15 -14.23 10.10
C THR A 538 25.11 -12.97 9.24
N ILE A 539 24.58 -11.86 9.74
CA ILE A 539 24.51 -10.62 8.96
C ILE A 539 25.92 -10.04 8.74
N VAL A 540 26.75 -10.01 9.77
CA VAL A 540 28.11 -9.44 9.71
C VAL A 540 29.00 -10.20 8.72
N SER A 541 28.99 -11.54 8.78
CA SER A 541 29.81 -12.39 7.90
C SER A 541 29.47 -12.29 6.40
N ARG A 542 28.34 -11.68 6.04
CA ARG A 542 27.86 -11.55 4.64
C ARG A 542 28.06 -10.18 4.02
N ILE A 543 28.52 -9.22 4.83
CA ILE A 543 28.84 -7.85 4.38
C ILE A 543 30.34 -7.71 4.09
N GLU A 544 31.17 -8.66 4.52
CA GLU A 544 32.62 -8.61 4.30
C GLU A 544 32.99 -8.66 2.81
N HIS A 545 33.71 -7.64 2.34
CA HIS A 545 34.51 -7.71 1.12
C HIS A 545 35.79 -8.51 1.42
N SER A 546 35.97 -9.66 0.76
CA SER A 546 37.28 -10.31 0.67
C SER A 546 38.15 -9.63 -0.39
N ASP A 547 38.33 -8.31 -0.34
CA ASP A 547 39.18 -7.57 -1.28
C ASP A 547 40.23 -6.75 -0.52
N THR A 548 41.31 -7.42 -0.10
CA THR A 548 42.70 -6.99 -0.33
C THR A 548 43.60 -8.23 -0.16
N PRO A 549 44.13 -8.84 -1.24
CA PRO A 549 45.37 -9.60 -1.12
C PRO A 549 46.51 -8.59 -0.89
N ASP A 550 47.52 -8.99 -0.12
CA ASP A 550 48.71 -8.21 0.21
C ASP A 550 48.56 -7.14 1.30
N GLN A 551 48.71 -7.57 2.55
CA GLN A 551 49.87 -7.17 3.35
C GLN A 551 50.00 -8.04 4.60
N SER A 552 51.13 -8.73 4.65
CA SER A 552 51.63 -9.48 5.78
C SER A 552 51.80 -8.59 7.03
N ASN A 553 51.52 -9.22 8.17
CA ASN A 553 51.97 -8.86 9.52
C ASN A 553 51.16 -7.79 10.29
N LEU A 554 50.63 -8.25 11.43
CA LEU A 554 50.06 -7.49 12.55
C LEU A 554 48.76 -6.72 12.25
N ARG A 555 47.61 -7.43 12.23
CA ARG A 555 46.32 -6.83 12.56
C ARG A 555 45.59 -7.67 13.61
N VAL A 556 45.39 -7.06 14.78
CA VAL A 556 44.35 -7.42 15.74
C VAL A 556 43.04 -7.63 14.96
N PRO A 557 42.23 -8.68 15.23
CA PRO A 557 40.95 -8.84 14.55
C PRO A 557 40.11 -7.61 14.86
N SER A 558 39.99 -6.71 13.89
CA SER A 558 39.11 -5.55 14.01
C SER A 558 37.70 -6.12 14.01
N THR A 559 37.02 -6.03 15.15
CA THR A 559 35.62 -6.44 15.29
C THR A 559 34.83 -5.83 14.15
N VAL A 560 34.37 -6.64 13.20
CA VAL A 560 33.62 -6.18 12.04
C VAL A 560 32.29 -5.62 12.55
N ARG A 561 32.00 -4.35 12.21
CA ARG A 561 30.81 -3.64 12.66
C ARG A 561 29.86 -3.45 11.48
N LEU A 562 28.57 -3.70 11.72
CA LEU A 562 27.50 -3.34 10.79
C LEU A 562 27.54 -1.84 10.48
N SER A 563 27.17 -1.46 9.26
CA SER A 563 26.99 -0.04 8.96
C SER A 563 25.92 0.55 9.90
N PRO A 564 26.11 1.76 10.44
CA PRO A 564 25.18 2.33 11.42
C PRO A 564 23.74 2.42 10.89
N TRP A 565 23.60 2.65 9.58
CA TRP A 565 22.30 2.69 8.91
C TRP A 565 21.62 1.32 8.84
N LEU A 566 22.34 0.26 8.45
CA LEU A 566 21.77 -1.08 8.42
C LEU A 566 21.41 -1.56 9.83
N ALA A 567 22.26 -1.31 10.81
CA ALA A 567 21.97 -1.59 12.21
C ALA A 567 20.69 -0.88 12.68
N TYR A 568 20.52 0.39 12.31
CA TYR A 568 19.29 1.14 12.59
C TYR A 568 18.07 0.51 11.90
N GLN A 569 18.19 0.07 10.64
CA GLN A 569 17.10 -0.59 9.91
C GLN A 569 16.71 -1.94 10.55
N VAL A 570 17.68 -2.74 11.01
CA VAL A 570 17.46 -3.99 11.75
C VAL A 570 16.80 -3.73 13.11
N ALA A 571 17.22 -2.69 13.82
CA ALA A 571 16.58 -2.25 15.07
C ALA A 571 15.12 -1.80 14.85
N ARG A 572 14.86 -1.08 13.77
CA ARG A 572 13.51 -0.68 13.38
C ARG A 572 12.64 -1.90 13.03
N GLN A 573 13.20 -2.86 12.30
CA GLN A 573 12.49 -4.09 11.94
C GLN A 573 12.21 -4.95 13.18
N SER A 574 13.18 -5.13 14.08
CA SER A 574 12.96 -5.87 15.33
C SER A 574 11.88 -5.22 16.20
N SER A 575 11.87 -3.89 16.32
CA SER A 575 10.79 -3.19 17.03
C SER A 575 9.42 -3.36 16.37
N ARG A 576 9.34 -3.47 15.04
CA ARG A 576 8.08 -3.70 14.31
C ARG A 576 7.48 -5.08 14.62
N TYR A 577 8.31 -6.11 14.73
CA TYR A 577 7.90 -7.49 15.03
C TYR A 577 7.90 -7.84 16.53
N GLY A 578 7.94 -6.84 17.41
CA GLY A 578 7.82 -7.07 18.86
C GLY A 578 9.11 -7.51 19.58
N GLN A 579 10.24 -7.60 18.87
CA GLN A 579 11.56 -7.91 19.45
C GLN A 579 12.21 -6.65 20.05
N HIS A 580 11.50 -5.99 20.97
CA HIS A 580 11.85 -4.65 21.46
C HIS A 580 13.16 -4.59 22.24
N MET A 581 13.52 -5.66 22.97
CA MET A 581 14.79 -5.69 23.71
C MET A 581 16.00 -5.77 22.79
N LEU A 582 15.89 -6.51 21.68
CA LEU A 582 16.93 -6.52 20.64
C LEU A 582 17.06 -5.13 20.01
N ALA A 583 15.92 -4.48 19.70
CA ALA A 583 15.91 -3.12 19.15
C ALA A 583 16.61 -2.13 20.09
N ALA A 584 16.28 -2.14 21.39
CA ALA A 584 16.89 -1.28 22.40
C ALA A 584 18.40 -1.44 22.46
N ASN A 585 18.90 -2.69 22.51
CA ASN A 585 20.34 -2.97 22.55
C ASN A 585 21.07 -2.46 21.30
N ILE A 586 20.46 -2.60 20.11
CA ILE A 586 21.04 -2.07 18.89
C ILE A 586 21.03 -0.54 18.91
N TYR A 587 19.93 0.11 19.31
CA TYR A 587 19.86 1.56 19.41
C TYR A 587 20.88 2.12 20.42
N GLU A 588 21.09 1.46 21.57
CA GLU A 588 22.14 1.84 22.53
C GLU A 588 23.53 1.81 21.92
N SER A 589 23.83 0.79 21.09
CA SER A 589 25.10 0.70 20.38
C SER A 589 25.28 1.80 19.32
N LEU A 590 24.17 2.36 18.81
CA LEU A 590 24.14 3.42 17.80
C LEU A 590 24.12 4.83 18.41
N SER A 591 23.62 4.99 19.63
CA SER A 591 23.55 6.27 20.35
C SER A 591 24.87 7.06 20.33
N PRO A 592 26.05 6.48 20.65
CA PRO A 592 27.31 7.23 20.63
C PRO A 592 27.78 7.62 19.22
N GLN A 593 27.14 7.12 18.16
CA GLN A 593 27.50 7.37 16.76
C GLN A 593 26.62 8.44 16.11
N SER A 594 25.69 9.06 16.86
CA SER A 594 24.78 10.09 16.35
C SER A 594 25.52 11.39 15.98
N LEU A 595 25.25 11.94 14.80
CA LEU A 595 25.95 13.12 14.27
C LEU A 595 25.30 14.47 14.66
N SER A 596 24.03 14.46 15.09
CA SER A 596 23.27 15.66 15.44
C SER A 596 22.52 15.49 16.75
N GLU A 597 22.25 16.59 17.46
CA GLU A 597 21.43 16.57 18.68
C GLU A 597 20.04 15.98 18.41
N ARG A 598 19.39 16.34 17.29
CA ARG A 598 18.09 15.76 16.89
C ARG A 598 18.15 14.25 16.73
N SER A 599 19.20 13.74 16.08
CA SER A 599 19.39 12.28 15.92
C SER A 599 19.70 11.59 17.24
N SER A 600 20.39 12.27 18.16
CA SER A 600 20.68 11.75 19.50
C SER A 600 19.41 11.62 20.34
N TYR A 601 18.59 12.68 20.39
CA TYR A 601 17.28 12.65 21.04
C TYR A 601 16.33 11.63 20.41
N TRP A 602 16.35 11.48 19.09
CA TRP A 602 15.57 10.46 18.40
C TRP A 602 15.95 9.04 18.83
N ILE A 603 17.24 8.70 18.79
CA ILE A 603 17.72 7.38 19.20
C ILE A 603 17.45 7.15 20.69
N GLN A 604 17.67 8.15 21.55
CA GLN A 604 17.38 8.04 22.98
C GLN A 604 15.89 7.79 23.26
N GLY A 605 15.00 8.51 22.55
CA GLY A 605 13.56 8.28 22.64
C GLY A 605 13.17 6.86 22.22
N LEU A 606 13.78 6.33 21.15
CA LEU A 606 13.55 4.95 20.70
C LEU A 606 14.09 3.90 21.68
N ILE A 607 15.23 4.15 22.35
CA ILE A 607 15.77 3.27 23.40
C ILE A 607 14.78 3.16 24.56
N GLU A 608 14.36 4.29 25.12
CA GLU A 608 13.44 4.32 26.25
C GLU A 608 12.09 3.68 25.91
N PHE A 609 11.55 3.99 24.73
CA PHE A 609 10.30 3.41 24.28
C PHE A 609 10.41 1.89 24.07
N SER A 610 11.49 1.41 23.45
CA SER A 610 11.69 -0.03 23.21
C SER A 610 11.89 -0.81 24.51
N LYS A 611 12.61 -0.24 25.48
CA LYS A 611 12.75 -0.85 26.82
C LYS A 611 11.40 -0.95 27.53
N THR A 612 10.61 0.12 27.47
CA THR A 612 9.27 0.19 28.07
C THR A 612 8.35 -0.90 27.50
N GLU A 613 8.29 -1.04 26.18
CA GLU A 613 7.47 -2.10 25.55
C GLU A 613 7.96 -3.51 25.93
N ALA A 614 9.28 -3.72 25.97
CA ALA A 614 9.86 -5.01 26.35
C ALA A 614 9.53 -5.40 27.80
N THR A 615 9.61 -4.46 28.75
CA THR A 615 9.32 -4.74 30.16
C THR A 615 7.85 -5.10 30.37
N VAL A 616 6.92 -4.34 29.78
CA VAL A 616 5.48 -4.62 29.85
C VAL A 616 5.15 -6.00 29.30
N ILE A 617 5.65 -6.33 28.10
CA ILE A 617 5.41 -7.64 27.47
C ILE A 617 6.01 -8.76 28.33
N SER A 618 7.20 -8.57 28.91
CA SER A 618 7.84 -9.58 29.75
C SER A 618 7.07 -9.87 31.04
N VAL A 619 6.48 -8.84 31.66
CA VAL A 619 5.66 -8.98 32.87
C VAL A 619 4.35 -9.68 32.50
N ALA A 620 3.66 -9.23 31.46
CA ALA A 620 2.41 -9.84 30.99
C ALA A 620 2.59 -11.34 30.69
N ARG A 621 3.65 -11.72 29.96
CA ARG A 621 3.96 -13.12 29.66
C ARG A 621 4.21 -13.96 30.91
N ARG A 622 4.96 -13.42 31.89
CA ARG A 622 5.27 -14.11 33.15
C ARG A 622 4.02 -14.34 34.01
N LEU A 623 3.14 -13.34 34.08
CA LEU A 623 1.89 -13.45 34.83
C LEU A 623 0.96 -14.47 34.17
N TYR A 624 0.85 -14.47 32.84
CA TYR A 624 0.06 -15.45 32.10
C TYR A 624 0.54 -16.89 32.31
N SER A 625 1.85 -17.14 32.19
CA SER A 625 2.40 -18.50 32.40
C SER A 625 2.20 -19.00 33.82
N SER A 626 2.16 -18.10 34.81
CA SER A 626 1.86 -18.47 36.19
C SER A 626 0.39 -18.88 36.41
N PHE A 627 -0.54 -18.44 35.57
CA PHE A 627 -1.95 -18.79 35.64
C PHE A 627 -2.26 -20.13 34.94
N SER A 628 -1.66 -20.40 33.78
CA SER A 628 -1.88 -21.67 33.04
C SER A 628 -1.39 -22.92 33.77
N LEU A 629 -0.41 -22.80 34.68
CA LEU A 629 0.11 -23.93 35.48
C LEU A 629 -0.79 -24.31 36.66
N VAL A 630 -1.82 -23.52 36.99
CA VAL A 630 -2.74 -23.78 38.10
C VAL A 630 -3.97 -24.60 37.63
N GLY A 631 -4.14 -24.79 36.31
CA GLY A 631 -5.29 -25.49 35.71
C GLY A 631 -5.04 -26.93 35.25
N SER A 632 -3.86 -27.51 35.50
CA SER A 632 -3.60 -28.94 35.25
C SER A 632 -3.66 -29.70 36.57
N ASP A 633 -4.76 -30.43 36.76
CA ASP A 633 -4.94 -31.40 37.85
C ASP A 633 -3.81 -32.44 37.84
N ASP A 634 -2.86 -32.30 38.77
CA ASP A 634 -2.13 -33.44 39.33
C ASP A 634 -2.62 -33.65 40.76
N GLU A 635 -3.67 -34.47 40.89
CA GLU A 635 -4.03 -35.14 42.13
C GLU A 635 -2.90 -36.10 42.53
N ASP A 636 -1.80 -35.62 43.10
CA ASP A 636 -0.94 -36.40 44.01
C ASP A 636 0.27 -35.59 44.47
N THR A 637 0.08 -34.75 45.50
CA THR A 637 1.03 -34.63 46.62
C THR A 637 0.42 -33.73 47.69
N GLN A 638 -0.10 -34.35 48.75
CA GLN A 638 -0.42 -33.66 49.99
C GLN A 638 0.85 -33.12 50.63
N ASP A 639 1.19 -31.87 50.35
CA ASP A 639 2.13 -31.08 51.16
C ASP A 639 1.35 -29.93 51.81
N MET A 640 0.75 -30.24 52.96
CA MET A 640 -0.20 -29.41 53.74
C MET A 640 0.42 -28.15 54.38
N ASN A 641 1.53 -27.62 53.87
CA ASN A 641 2.20 -26.43 54.44
C ASN A 641 2.57 -25.31 53.45
N ARG A 642 2.15 -25.36 52.18
CA ARG A 642 2.23 -24.19 51.30
C ARG A 642 0.97 -23.33 51.44
N ARG A 643 1.10 -22.24 52.21
CA ARG A 643 0.12 -21.13 52.23
C ARG A 643 -0.19 -20.71 50.78
N PRO A 644 -1.46 -20.46 50.40
CA PRO A 644 -1.77 -19.91 49.09
C PRO A 644 -0.98 -18.62 48.91
N ALA A 645 -0.27 -18.47 47.78
CA ALA A 645 0.45 -17.26 47.47
C ALA A 645 -0.54 -16.07 47.56
N GLN A 646 -0.20 -15.07 48.37
CA GLN A 646 -0.91 -13.80 48.42
C GLN A 646 -1.18 -13.31 46.98
N CYS A 647 -2.31 -12.62 46.72
CA CYS A 647 -2.61 -11.97 45.43
C CYS A 647 -1.56 -10.88 45.09
N THR A 648 -0.33 -11.27 44.76
CA THR A 648 0.82 -10.41 44.49
C THR A 648 0.91 -10.05 43.01
N TRP A 649 0.30 -10.84 42.12
CA TRP A 649 0.35 -10.61 40.68
C TRP A 649 -0.31 -9.29 40.27
N VAL A 650 -1.43 -8.92 40.90
CA VAL A 650 -2.14 -7.65 40.63
C VAL A 650 -1.26 -6.46 41.01
N LEU A 651 -0.59 -6.52 42.16
CA LEU A 651 0.35 -5.49 42.60
C LEU A 651 1.55 -5.38 41.66
N GLN A 652 2.12 -6.53 41.25
CA GLN A 652 3.20 -6.57 40.27
C GLN A 652 2.79 -5.98 38.92
N LEU A 653 1.54 -6.20 38.49
CA LEU A 653 1.00 -5.62 37.26
C LEU A 653 0.80 -4.10 37.38
N ILE A 654 0.22 -3.62 38.47
CA ILE A 654 0.03 -2.19 38.74
C ILE A 654 1.38 -1.47 38.74
N ASP A 655 2.37 -2.00 39.47
CA ASP A 655 3.70 -1.40 39.55
C ASP A 655 4.39 -1.40 38.18
N ALA A 656 4.28 -2.48 37.40
CA ALA A 656 4.82 -2.55 36.05
C ALA A 656 4.18 -1.53 35.10
N LEU A 657 2.85 -1.37 35.13
CA LEU A 657 2.12 -0.41 34.29
C LEU A 657 2.45 1.04 34.66
N ARG A 658 2.56 1.37 35.95
CA ARG A 658 2.97 2.71 36.41
C ARG A 658 4.39 3.05 35.97
N CYS A 659 5.34 2.14 36.20
CA CYS A 659 6.71 2.29 35.71
C CYS A 659 6.75 2.46 34.19
N ALA A 660 5.95 1.71 33.44
CA ALA A 660 5.88 1.84 32.00
C ALA A 660 5.28 3.18 31.54
N CYS A 661 4.28 3.69 32.25
CA CYS A 661 3.73 5.03 32.02
C CYS A 661 4.81 6.10 32.19
N ASP A 662 5.56 6.08 33.29
CA ASP A 662 6.62 7.06 33.57
C ASP A 662 7.75 7.02 32.52
N SER A 663 8.19 5.81 32.14
CA SER A 663 9.19 5.63 31.09
C SER A 663 8.67 6.08 29.72
N ALA A 664 7.41 5.80 29.38
CA ALA A 664 6.80 6.26 28.13
C ALA A 664 6.66 7.79 28.09
N LEU A 665 6.31 8.45 29.20
CA LEU A 665 6.28 9.91 29.29
C LEU A 665 7.68 10.52 29.10
N THR A 666 8.72 9.88 29.67
CA THR A 666 10.12 10.28 29.47
C THR A 666 10.56 10.11 28.01
N ALA A 667 10.16 9.03 27.36
CA ALA A 667 10.38 8.82 25.93
C ALA A 667 9.67 9.92 25.12
N ARG A 668 8.42 10.25 25.45
CA ARG A 668 7.65 11.33 24.81
C ARG A 668 8.34 12.67 24.93
N THR A 669 8.81 13.08 26.11
CA THR A 669 9.50 14.37 26.28
C THR A 669 10.79 14.43 25.48
N THR A 670 11.54 13.33 25.44
CA THR A 670 12.77 13.20 24.63
C THR A 670 12.46 13.33 23.14
N LEU A 671 11.36 12.71 22.70
CA LEU A 671 10.87 12.77 21.34
C LEU A 671 10.41 14.19 20.96
N ILE A 672 9.72 14.92 21.83
CA ILE A 672 9.32 16.32 21.56
C ILE A 672 10.54 17.20 21.25
N CYS A 673 11.69 16.97 21.88
CA CYS A 673 12.94 17.70 21.61
C CYS A 673 13.48 17.50 20.18
N VAL A 674 13.03 16.48 19.45
CA VAL A 674 13.36 16.27 18.03
C VAL A 674 12.54 17.22 17.13
N GLY A 675 11.30 17.52 17.52
CA GLY A 675 10.37 18.35 16.77
C GLY A 675 10.83 19.80 16.61
N GLY A 676 10.62 20.36 15.42
CA GLY A 676 10.77 21.80 15.18
C GLY A 676 9.62 22.61 15.78
N PRO A 677 9.52 23.92 15.48
CA PRO A 677 8.45 24.79 15.99
C PRO A 677 7.03 24.36 15.54
N ASP A 678 6.92 23.49 14.55
CA ASP A 678 5.66 22.89 14.11
C ASP A 678 5.28 21.70 15.00
N THR A 679 4.48 21.98 16.04
CA THR A 679 4.18 21.11 17.18
C THR A 679 3.24 19.93 16.89
N ARG A 680 3.27 19.35 15.69
CA ARG A 680 2.41 18.20 15.33
C ARG A 680 3.28 17.00 14.94
N TRP A 681 3.79 16.30 15.96
CA TRP A 681 4.63 15.13 15.74
C TRP A 681 3.93 13.84 16.15
N PHE A 682 3.64 13.01 15.16
CA PHE A 682 2.93 11.74 15.31
C PHE A 682 3.55 10.85 16.40
N GLN A 683 4.87 10.75 16.43
CA GLN A 683 5.61 9.85 17.32
C GLN A 683 5.43 10.24 18.79
N ALA A 684 5.55 11.54 19.12
CA ALA A 684 5.37 12.03 20.48
C ALA A 684 3.91 11.87 20.96
N GLU A 685 2.94 12.13 20.08
CA GLU A 685 1.52 11.97 20.42
C GLU A 685 1.14 10.49 20.55
N TYR A 686 1.64 9.61 19.69
CA TYR A 686 1.45 8.17 19.81
C TYR A 686 2.00 7.61 21.12
N VAL A 687 3.23 7.97 21.49
CA VAL A 687 3.82 7.56 22.77
C VAL A 687 3.03 8.14 23.95
N GLY A 688 2.49 9.35 23.81
CA GLY A 688 1.57 9.94 24.79
C GLY A 688 0.31 9.09 25.00
N VAL A 689 -0.38 8.72 23.91
CA VAL A 689 -1.57 7.85 23.97
C VAL A 689 -1.23 6.50 24.59
N ARG A 690 -0.06 5.92 24.30
CA ARG A 690 0.41 4.69 24.96
C ARG A 690 0.61 4.88 26.46
N ALA A 691 1.20 5.98 26.90
CA ALA A 691 1.37 6.28 28.32
C ALA A 691 0.02 6.44 29.04
N ASP A 692 -0.94 7.15 28.45
CA ASP A 692 -2.28 7.31 29.05
C ASP A 692 -3.00 5.95 29.17
N LEU A 693 -2.84 5.07 28.18
CA LEU A 693 -3.39 3.71 28.24
C LEU A 693 -2.78 2.91 29.40
N PHE A 694 -1.46 2.99 29.61
CA PHE A 694 -0.83 2.35 30.76
C PHE A 694 -1.32 2.92 32.10
N SER A 695 -1.50 4.24 32.20
CA SER A 695 -2.08 4.88 33.39
C SER A 695 -3.50 4.41 33.66
N ALA A 696 -4.37 4.43 32.64
CA ALA A 696 -5.77 4.02 32.75
C ALA A 696 -5.91 2.54 33.16
N LEU A 697 -5.06 1.65 32.61
CA LEU A 697 -5.01 0.25 33.02
C LEU A 697 -4.53 0.09 34.47
N ALA A 698 -3.49 0.82 34.88
CA ALA A 698 -2.99 0.77 36.25
C ALA A 698 -4.03 1.27 37.26
N GLU A 699 -4.74 2.35 36.94
CA GLU A 699 -5.81 2.92 37.74
C GLU A 699 -7.01 1.98 37.86
N LEU A 700 -7.39 1.32 36.76
CA LEU A 700 -8.44 0.31 36.76
C LEU A 700 -8.08 -0.87 37.68
N CYS A 701 -6.88 -1.43 37.53
CA CYS A 701 -6.39 -2.50 38.39
C CYS A 701 -6.30 -2.07 39.86
N SER A 702 -5.79 -0.85 40.12
CA SER A 702 -5.67 -0.31 41.48
C SER A 702 -7.05 -0.12 42.12
N SER A 703 -8.01 0.44 41.40
CA SER A 703 -9.37 0.69 41.89
C SER A 703 -10.10 -0.62 42.20
N ALA A 704 -10.02 -1.60 41.29
CA ALA A 704 -10.57 -2.94 41.51
C ALA A 704 -9.91 -3.66 42.70
N TYR A 705 -8.59 -3.55 42.83
CA TYR A 705 -7.84 -4.14 43.95
C TYR A 705 -8.17 -3.51 45.29
N HIS A 706 -8.29 -2.17 45.37
CA HIS A 706 -8.68 -1.50 46.60
C HIS A 706 -10.12 -1.82 47.00
N HIS A 707 -11.03 -1.90 46.04
CA HIS A 707 -12.43 -2.22 46.31
C HIS A 707 -12.61 -3.64 46.86
N SER A 708 -11.88 -4.62 46.32
CA SER A 708 -11.94 -6.01 46.80
C SER A 708 -11.40 -6.19 48.22
N ARG A 709 -10.42 -5.38 48.64
CA ARG A 709 -9.83 -5.42 49.99
C ARG A 709 -10.57 -4.58 51.03
N PHE A 710 -11.07 -3.42 50.64
CA PHE A 710 -11.65 -2.43 51.55
C PHE A 710 -13.15 -2.26 51.31
N GLY A 711 -13.91 -3.36 51.25
CA GLY A 711 -15.38 -3.36 51.13
C GLY A 711 -16.16 -2.59 52.21
N ARG A 712 -15.51 -1.72 52.99
CA ARG A 712 -16.11 -0.72 53.88
C ARG A 712 -15.30 0.58 53.79
N TRP A 713 -15.84 1.60 53.12
CA TRP A 713 -15.39 2.97 53.37
C TRP A 713 -16.15 3.52 54.60
N PRO A 714 -15.49 4.22 55.54
CA PRO A 714 -16.15 4.80 56.71
C PRO A 714 -17.04 5.98 56.28
N GLY A 715 -18.33 5.89 56.59
CA GLY A 715 -19.31 6.93 56.25
C GLY A 715 -20.78 6.54 56.50
N LEU A 716 -21.06 5.25 56.70
CA LEU A 716 -22.36 4.73 57.12
C LEU A 716 -22.23 3.93 58.41
N GLU A 717 -21.68 4.55 59.46
CA GLU A 717 -22.01 4.11 60.80
C GLU A 717 -23.31 4.80 61.21
N ASN A 718 -24.34 3.97 61.43
CA ASN A 718 -25.65 4.30 62.01
C ASN A 718 -26.73 4.83 61.04
N VAL A 719 -27.26 3.99 60.16
CA VAL A 719 -28.72 3.84 60.01
C VAL A 719 -29.03 2.40 59.58
N ALA A 720 -29.35 1.53 60.53
CA ALA A 720 -30.16 0.37 60.22
C ALA A 720 -31.59 0.87 59.96
N THR A 721 -32.27 0.27 58.97
CA THR A 721 -33.65 0.51 58.51
C THR A 721 -33.86 1.68 57.53
N VAL A 722 -33.62 1.43 56.22
CA VAL A 722 -34.47 1.76 55.06
C VAL A 722 -33.96 0.89 53.89
N GLU A 723 -34.84 0.36 53.04
CA GLU A 723 -34.49 -0.28 51.76
C GLU A 723 -33.53 0.63 50.96
N GLN A 724 -32.23 0.30 50.94
CA GLN A 724 -31.23 1.09 50.24
C GLN A 724 -31.00 0.50 48.85
N VAL A 725 -31.45 1.28 47.86
CA VAL A 725 -31.11 1.20 46.44
C VAL A 725 -29.61 0.96 46.29
N LEU A 726 -29.23 -0.15 45.64
CA LEU A 726 -27.82 -0.51 45.43
C LEU A 726 -27.27 0.31 44.25
N HIS A 727 -26.90 1.57 44.51
CA HIS A 727 -26.22 2.39 43.52
C HIS A 727 -24.87 1.76 43.11
N ALA A 728 -24.53 1.86 41.82
CA ALA A 728 -23.24 1.41 41.31
C ALA A 728 -22.09 2.10 42.07
N PRO A 729 -21.02 1.37 42.44
CA PRO A 729 -19.86 1.94 43.11
C PRO A 729 -19.30 3.16 42.36
N PHE A 730 -19.06 4.27 43.09
CA PHE A 730 -18.55 5.53 42.52
C PHE A 730 -17.28 5.36 41.67
N TRP A 731 -16.39 4.44 42.06
CA TRP A 731 -15.15 4.16 41.32
C TRP A 731 -15.41 3.61 39.91
N LEU A 732 -16.50 2.87 39.68
CA LEU A 732 -16.84 2.37 38.34
C LEU A 732 -17.28 3.51 37.41
N SER A 733 -18.03 4.47 37.93
CA SER A 733 -18.45 5.66 37.18
C SER A 733 -17.26 6.56 36.85
N ASP A 734 -16.37 6.80 37.81
CA ASP A 734 -15.14 7.57 37.63
C ASP A 734 -14.20 6.92 36.59
N GLN A 735 -14.07 5.59 36.63
CA GLN A 735 -13.34 4.84 35.59
C GLN A 735 -14.04 4.95 34.23
N LEU A 736 -15.37 4.87 34.15
CA LEU A 736 -16.06 5.02 32.86
C LEU A 736 -15.77 6.39 32.22
N ASP A 737 -15.83 7.47 33.00
CA ASP A 737 -15.54 8.84 32.52
C ASP A 737 -14.09 8.99 32.03
N SER A 738 -13.12 8.41 32.73
CA SER A 738 -11.70 8.47 32.35
C SER A 738 -11.42 7.71 31.05
N TRP A 739 -12.01 6.53 30.88
CA TRP A 739 -11.89 5.74 29.66
C TRP A 739 -12.62 6.38 28.47
N ASP A 740 -13.77 7.03 28.68
CA ASP A 740 -14.47 7.83 27.65
C ASP A 740 -13.65 9.05 27.21
N ALA A 741 -12.94 9.71 28.14
CA ALA A 741 -12.02 10.80 27.81
C ALA A 741 -10.84 10.30 26.96
N LEU A 742 -10.28 9.14 27.31
CA LEU A 742 -9.21 8.50 26.52
C LEU A 742 -9.70 8.13 25.11
N ALA A 743 -10.91 7.58 24.98
CA ALA A 743 -11.51 7.26 23.67
C ALA A 743 -11.60 8.50 22.77
N LYS A 744 -12.12 9.63 23.31
CA LYS A 744 -12.20 10.90 22.58
C LYS A 744 -10.82 11.40 22.14
N ARG A 745 -9.79 11.24 22.98
CA ARG A 745 -8.40 11.62 22.64
C ARG A 745 -7.85 10.77 21.50
N VAL A 746 -8.06 9.46 21.53
CA VAL A 746 -7.60 8.55 20.47
C VAL A 746 -8.29 8.84 19.14
N ASP A 747 -9.60 9.11 19.15
CA ASP A 747 -10.32 9.47 17.92
C ASP A 747 -9.87 10.82 17.34
N ALA A 748 -9.62 11.82 18.20
CA ALA A 748 -9.03 13.09 17.77
C ALA A 748 -7.64 12.90 17.15
N PHE A 749 -6.81 12.03 17.72
CA PHE A 749 -5.48 11.70 17.19
C PHE A 749 -5.58 10.98 15.84
N ARG A 750 -6.47 10.00 15.71
CA ARG A 750 -6.73 9.27 14.45
C ARG A 750 -7.14 10.22 13.33
N ALA A 751 -8.01 11.18 13.61
CA ALA A 751 -8.46 12.18 12.64
C ALA A 751 -7.33 13.10 12.14
N GLN A 752 -6.28 13.29 12.92
CA GLN A 752 -5.11 14.11 12.53
C GLN A 752 -4.10 13.34 11.66
N CYS A 753 -4.17 12.00 11.62
CA CYS A 753 -3.21 11.14 10.94
C CYS A 753 -3.56 10.90 9.46
N LEU A 754 -3.64 11.96 8.65
CA LEU A 754 -4.04 11.88 7.23
C LEU A 754 -3.02 11.10 6.37
N ASP A 755 -1.73 11.20 6.69
CA ASP A 755 -0.64 10.58 5.92
C ASP A 755 -0.30 9.15 6.38
N ALA A 756 -1.04 8.59 7.34
CA ALA A 756 -0.76 7.27 7.90
C ALA A 756 -1.11 6.14 6.91
N ASP A 757 -0.19 5.18 6.77
CA ASP A 757 -0.40 4.00 5.95
C ASP A 757 -1.52 3.09 6.50
N LYS A 758 -1.95 2.11 5.70
CA LYS A 758 -3.06 1.21 6.07
C LYS A 758 -2.78 0.48 7.38
N THR A 759 -1.57 -0.05 7.56
CA THR A 759 -1.17 -0.78 8.77
C THR A 759 -1.18 0.09 10.02
N THR A 760 -0.71 1.34 9.94
CA THR A 760 -0.76 2.27 11.08
C THR A 760 -2.20 2.63 11.42
N ARG A 761 -3.07 2.83 10.42
CA ARG A 761 -4.51 3.10 10.65
C ARG A 761 -5.22 1.91 11.30
N GLU A 762 -4.92 0.68 10.86
CA GLU A 762 -5.43 -0.55 11.47
C GLU A 762 -4.95 -0.69 12.93
N HIS A 763 -3.67 -0.41 13.20
CA HIS A 763 -3.11 -0.41 14.55
C HIS A 763 -3.81 0.59 15.49
N LEU A 764 -4.00 1.83 15.05
CA LEU A 764 -4.74 2.83 15.84
C LEU A 764 -6.21 2.45 16.03
N SER A 765 -6.82 1.81 15.03
CA SER A 765 -8.18 1.29 15.15
C SER A 765 -8.26 0.16 16.18
N ALA A 766 -7.26 -0.72 16.24
CA ALA A 766 -7.19 -1.78 17.24
C ALA A 766 -7.07 -1.22 18.67
N ILE A 767 -6.27 -0.16 18.87
CA ILE A 767 -6.22 0.56 20.16
C ILE A 767 -7.59 1.15 20.52
N ALA A 768 -8.29 1.78 19.57
CA ALA A 768 -9.63 2.32 19.81
C ALA A 768 -10.65 1.21 20.15
N CYS A 769 -10.57 0.05 19.47
CA CYS A 769 -11.40 -1.11 19.77
C CYS A 769 -11.13 -1.67 21.17
N LEU A 770 -9.87 -1.74 21.61
CA LEU A 770 -9.51 -2.14 22.98
C LEU A 770 -10.15 -1.22 24.02
N ILE A 771 -10.04 0.10 23.83
CA ILE A 771 -10.63 1.09 24.75
C ILE A 771 -12.14 0.93 24.79
N ALA A 772 -12.79 0.79 23.62
CA ALA A 772 -14.24 0.57 23.54
C ALA A 772 -14.67 -0.75 24.21
N PHE A 773 -13.85 -1.79 24.16
CA PHE A 773 -14.09 -3.05 24.85
C PHE A 773 -14.11 -2.87 26.37
N VAL A 774 -13.11 -2.16 26.94
CA VAL A 774 -13.07 -1.86 28.37
C VAL A 774 -14.27 -1.00 28.80
N ILE A 775 -14.63 0.01 28.01
CA ILE A 775 -15.82 0.85 28.25
C ILE A 775 -17.09 -0.02 28.32
N ARG A 776 -17.28 -0.95 27.38
CA ARG A 776 -18.44 -1.86 27.38
C ARG A 776 -18.47 -2.76 28.61
N ILE A 777 -17.31 -3.24 29.08
CA ILE A 777 -17.22 -4.01 30.33
C ILE A 777 -17.68 -3.17 31.51
N LEU A 778 -17.15 -1.94 31.65
CA LEU A 778 -17.51 -1.03 32.74
C LEU A 778 -19.02 -0.69 32.71
N GLN A 779 -19.58 -0.39 31.54
CA GLN A 779 -21.01 -0.13 31.36
C GLN A 779 -21.87 -1.35 31.73
N SER A 780 -21.47 -2.55 31.33
CA SER A 780 -22.15 -3.80 31.68
C SER A 780 -22.14 -4.05 33.18
N LEU A 781 -21.00 -3.79 33.85
CA LEU A 781 -20.88 -3.90 35.30
C LEU A 781 -21.81 -2.91 36.02
N ILE A 782 -21.83 -1.65 35.59
CA ILE A 782 -22.74 -0.62 36.14
C ILE A 782 -24.20 -1.01 35.93
N GLY A 783 -24.57 -1.48 34.74
CA GLY A 783 -25.93 -1.91 34.41
C GLY A 783 -26.43 -3.07 35.26
N ARG A 784 -25.54 -3.96 35.73
CA ARG A 784 -25.92 -5.02 36.68
C ARG A 784 -26.31 -4.48 38.04
N PHE A 785 -25.60 -3.48 38.56
CA PHE A 785 -25.99 -2.82 39.81
C PHE A 785 -27.34 -2.10 39.67
N GLN A 786 -27.63 -1.52 38.51
CA GLN A 786 -28.92 -0.86 38.24
C GLN A 786 -30.09 -1.84 38.05
N ASN A 787 -29.85 -3.05 37.51
CA ASN A 787 -30.88 -4.08 37.33
C ASN A 787 -31.24 -4.82 38.63
N PHE A 788 -30.38 -4.79 39.66
CA PHE A 788 -30.73 -5.26 41.01
C PHE A 788 -31.92 -4.47 41.60
N ASP A 789 -32.17 -3.24 41.16
CA ASP A 789 -33.29 -2.41 41.62
C ASP A 789 -34.67 -2.83 41.04
N GLN A 790 -34.71 -3.68 40.00
CA GLN A 790 -35.97 -3.96 39.26
C GLN A 790 -36.53 -5.38 39.43
N ASN A 791 -35.80 -6.34 40.00
CA ASN A 791 -36.33 -7.70 40.19
C ASN A 791 -35.60 -8.48 41.31
N PRO A 792 -36.10 -8.49 42.56
CA PRO A 792 -35.44 -9.19 43.67
C PRO A 792 -35.59 -10.73 43.66
N ALA A 793 -36.34 -11.31 42.72
CA ALA A 793 -36.78 -12.72 42.79
C ALA A 793 -36.16 -13.68 41.75
N ALA A 794 -35.30 -13.23 40.84
CA ALA A 794 -34.66 -14.12 39.89
C ALA A 794 -33.16 -13.86 39.84
N HIS A 795 -32.37 -14.93 39.90
CA HIS A 795 -30.90 -15.03 39.94
C HIS A 795 -30.31 -15.27 41.34
N ASN A 796 -30.54 -16.49 41.84
CA ASN A 796 -29.60 -17.18 42.72
C ASN A 796 -28.27 -17.42 41.97
N TYR A 797 -27.44 -16.39 41.85
CA TYR A 797 -25.99 -16.57 41.89
C TYR A 797 -25.55 -15.99 43.23
N ALA A 798 -25.34 -16.89 44.19
CA ALA A 798 -24.87 -16.55 45.51
C ALA A 798 -23.47 -15.90 45.42
N ILE A 799 -23.43 -14.57 45.46
CA ILE A 799 -22.41 -13.92 46.28
C ILE A 799 -22.94 -14.07 47.70
N SER A 800 -22.41 -15.06 48.43
CA SER A 800 -22.77 -15.29 49.82
C SER A 800 -22.30 -14.11 50.69
N VAL A 801 -23.12 -13.06 50.75
CA VAL A 801 -23.08 -12.11 51.85
C VAL A 801 -23.91 -12.73 52.96
N SER A 802 -23.26 -13.46 53.86
CA SER A 802 -23.90 -13.99 55.05
C SER A 802 -24.28 -12.84 56.00
N THR A 803 -25.48 -12.97 56.56
CA THR A 803 -26.08 -12.13 57.60
C THR A 803 -25.20 -11.93 58.84
N PRO A 804 -25.42 -10.86 59.63
CA PRO A 804 -24.43 -10.22 60.48
C PRO A 804 -24.27 -10.86 61.87
N HIS A 805 -24.06 -12.17 61.95
CA HIS A 805 -23.68 -12.84 63.19
C HIS A 805 -22.82 -14.07 62.90
N GLN A 806 -21.59 -13.84 62.46
CA GLN A 806 -20.44 -14.70 62.75
C GLN A 806 -19.19 -14.03 62.18
N THR A 807 -18.27 -13.69 63.08
CA THR A 807 -16.92 -13.24 62.79
C THR A 807 -16.17 -14.31 62.00
N ALA A 808 -16.17 -14.19 60.67
CA ALA A 808 -15.18 -14.83 59.81
C ALA A 808 -14.77 -13.80 58.76
N SER A 809 -13.54 -13.30 58.91
CA SER A 809 -12.81 -12.61 57.87
C SER A 809 -13.02 -13.31 56.53
N LEU A 810 -13.64 -12.64 55.55
CA LEU A 810 -13.39 -12.93 54.14
C LEU A 810 -11.85 -12.98 54.01
N SER A 811 -11.33 -14.18 53.76
CA SER A 811 -9.89 -14.38 53.74
C SER A 811 -9.29 -13.46 52.71
N SER A 812 -8.10 -12.92 53.00
CA SER A 812 -7.29 -12.06 52.13
C SER A 812 -6.85 -12.72 50.80
N ASN A 813 -7.50 -13.81 50.40
CA ASN A 813 -7.04 -14.84 49.48
C ASN A 813 -8.01 -15.13 48.32
N SER A 814 -9.16 -14.44 48.21
CA SER A 814 -10.02 -14.57 47.02
C SER A 814 -9.55 -13.64 45.90
N ASP A 815 -9.41 -14.17 44.68
CA ASP A 815 -9.08 -13.39 43.48
C ASP A 815 -10.10 -12.22 43.32
N PRO A 816 -9.63 -10.96 43.26
CA PRO A 816 -10.51 -9.79 43.13
C PRO A 816 -11.41 -9.82 41.89
N PHE A 817 -11.05 -10.62 40.87
CA PHE A 817 -11.80 -10.76 39.63
C PHE A 817 -12.68 -12.01 39.57
N ALA A 818 -12.66 -12.89 40.58
CA ALA A 818 -13.39 -14.17 40.57
C ALA A 818 -14.91 -14.02 40.38
N ALA A 819 -15.51 -12.92 40.86
CA ALA A 819 -16.93 -12.62 40.68
C ALA A 819 -17.26 -12.08 39.27
N ILE A 820 -16.26 -11.55 38.55
CA ILE A 820 -16.40 -10.88 37.26
C ILE A 820 -16.01 -11.82 36.10
N LEU A 821 -15.04 -12.72 36.33
CA LEU A 821 -14.50 -13.66 35.33
C LEU A 821 -15.57 -14.44 34.54
N PRO A 822 -16.57 -15.11 35.18
CA PRO A 822 -17.56 -15.89 34.45
C PRO A 822 -18.46 -15.04 33.54
N SER A 823 -18.58 -13.75 33.88
CA SER A 823 -19.35 -12.79 33.10
C SER A 823 -18.53 -12.15 31.99
N LEU A 824 -17.25 -11.89 32.23
CA LEU A 824 -16.27 -11.60 31.18
C LEU A 824 -16.25 -12.73 30.15
N GLU A 825 -16.15 -14.00 30.57
CA GLU A 825 -16.18 -15.17 29.70
C GLU A 825 -17.46 -15.24 28.84
N ASN A 826 -18.63 -14.98 29.43
CA ASN A 826 -19.89 -14.94 28.68
C ASN A 826 -19.99 -13.76 27.68
N THR A 827 -19.39 -12.62 28.01
CA THR A 827 -19.36 -11.43 27.14
C THR A 827 -18.32 -11.59 26.01
N VAL A 828 -17.25 -12.36 26.27
CA VAL A 828 -16.23 -12.77 25.28
C VAL A 828 -16.77 -13.86 24.34
N ARG A 829 -17.71 -14.71 24.81
CA ARG A 829 -18.34 -15.79 24.01
C ARG A 829 -19.42 -15.33 23.03
N THR A 830 -20.02 -14.14 23.21
CA THR A 830 -20.78 -13.52 22.12
C THR A 830 -19.81 -13.13 21.00
N PRO A 831 -20.13 -13.38 19.71
CA PRO A 831 -19.20 -13.09 18.61
C PRO A 831 -19.03 -11.57 18.50
N LEU A 832 -18.08 -11.04 19.24
CA LEU A 832 -17.50 -9.74 18.99
C LEU A 832 -16.69 -9.92 17.71
N ASP A 833 -16.91 -9.07 16.72
CA ASP A 833 -16.06 -8.89 15.52
C ASP A 833 -14.65 -8.39 15.89
N PHE A 834 -14.08 -8.89 16.98
CA PHE A 834 -12.70 -8.72 17.36
C PHE A 834 -11.89 -9.87 16.76
N LYS A 835 -11.59 -9.76 15.46
CA LYS A 835 -10.48 -10.50 14.87
C LYS A 835 -9.22 -9.66 15.14
N PRO A 836 -8.34 -10.01 16.10
CA PRO A 836 -7.05 -9.36 16.17
C PRO A 836 -6.40 -9.53 14.79
N VAL A 837 -6.20 -8.42 14.09
CA VAL A 837 -5.49 -8.43 12.81
C VAL A 837 -4.13 -9.02 13.12
N ALA A 838 -3.76 -10.10 12.44
CA ALA A 838 -2.55 -10.89 12.71
C ALA A 838 -1.23 -10.12 12.50
N PHE A 839 -1.30 -8.83 12.17
CA PHE A 839 -0.17 -7.94 12.09
C PHE A 839 0.00 -7.17 13.40
N ALA A 840 0.99 -7.62 14.16
CA ALA A 840 1.69 -6.92 15.25
C ALA A 840 1.00 -6.84 16.63
N ASN A 841 1.69 -7.43 17.61
CA ASN A 841 1.88 -6.93 18.97
C ASN A 841 0.65 -6.83 19.90
N PHE A 842 -0.47 -7.50 19.59
CA PHE A 842 -1.62 -7.56 20.49
C PHE A 842 -1.74 -8.87 21.28
N ASP A 843 -0.74 -9.76 21.22
CA ASP A 843 -0.75 -11.02 21.98
C ASP A 843 -0.82 -10.82 23.50
N TRP A 844 -0.49 -9.63 24.00
CA TRP A 844 -0.66 -9.32 25.42
C TRP A 844 -2.09 -8.91 25.78
N ILE A 845 -2.92 -8.44 24.85
CA ILE A 845 -4.29 -7.98 25.14
C ILE A 845 -5.19 -9.13 25.63
N PRO A 846 -5.29 -10.28 24.95
CA PRO A 846 -5.97 -11.45 25.49
C PRO A 846 -5.32 -12.04 26.74
N ARG A 847 -4.09 -11.62 27.07
CA ARG A 847 -3.34 -12.06 28.27
C ARG A 847 -3.46 -11.06 29.44
N LEU A 848 -4.09 -9.90 29.22
CA LEU A 848 -4.26 -8.81 30.19
C LEU A 848 -5.74 -8.58 30.53
N VAL A 849 -6.64 -8.88 29.59
CA VAL A 849 -8.07 -9.19 29.83
C VAL A 849 -8.18 -10.57 30.45
#